data_AF-A0A2D4S5F7-F1
#
_entry.id   AF-A0A2D4S5F7-F1
#
_cell.length_a   1.000
_cell.length_b   1.000
_cell.length_c   1.000
_cell.angle_alpha   90.00
_cell.angle_beta   90.00
_cell.angle_gamma   90.00
#
_symmetry.space_group_name_H-M   'P 1'
#
loop_
_entity.id
_entity.type
_entity.pdbx_description
1 polymer ?
#
loop_
_entity_poly.entity_id
_entity_poly.type
_entity_poly.pdbx_seq_one_letter_code
_entity_poly.pdbx_strand_id
1 'polypeptide(L)'
;MFKKIGKLLNSLKYQIDKNINETIYKNKVFLQSKWSFFEYNILRWSQRHNYYTLLTAVLACLLVINLICWKVELTPLVIKFFPHWTKLNDWQGGFLSGQLTIVGVVYPLVIGLIGVLFQNKSAKKTLFPIYQMYSGFMFAGLSGLFLSIFIITGYFFSATMDASTYLAICVTTALWLMFNVLLTSWFFTSTLLMLDENKRDRLVVRFTIHELCETDIRNRIHDLLLQNSVYNQALANPDNEILKVSTYKLSDDKFNEITKYSEEEIYASNVYFSIINTVIRYHIIKFKILLSISDKAWVKWLVSKKGFSWMCVASSVKRELVVQPVWTNKSKARLIIIRYSGFDIGWISKILLKASFRTKRADQEHDSSLTTMMLGFVGSANDAIREKNVGEFKNAIKNIVRWHVEIASALSFLNDNRKEDNWLLLPTASFFSRSYLDEILTEYYRLAKASVELIPENIEFYDEIIYLHKRIFLKRERMVEREGFSLIQGSYFTWSLLMEWRSYSSMSSDLRIANKYEDVLFDFVGSWESWLDYIEPRTTRLNDIQKSLPLFISHLEFTAHTVISALRFNNIEAAGWGIDMLNNWYEKLSIRDHGQGLEEYRWHSELVTHDMLLKNSGEKIWITALNDSEFHLQPAFNIAMNNASFDLRVITACYVLLKPDLNGNEQIKQYIQALLSCTSIHPTGALGGRVKSVSNASCIIGAYIRHRDYSNYGEGTYGAWLSKVLDSFGKVNEQRRVSGRIYSGWGRNDPHSMNRAYVEIAVSLSNNQWQLAKKWYDIIFSEAFRHQDKESFVRDLQEWIRLSEDIEEPILTNKDNLTTNVSNFKNSIQQVIDRINQQQNEIVAEAEIDEELLTRFGLTCSQAIYGDEKDPEFPINLFNSVSFNGSTDENSLFKINRQKYSKERIAKNIDTNRAINEEDCLKESTKANVKVNILRRVLWYKTTDEKVYASAENNILDLAELAKDINNPVLFSGNMDLDRFLREARYRQELADKFDISFNDGYGRNYICHLGDIIVFSIRFSDVNFNLLTTKDLFESVAFGKVTDRQFVEVKYEASENDENVGVLSLNYWMNIKLVEGLPCIKTEVKNKSEE
;
A
#
# COMPACT_ATOMS: atom_id res chain seq x y z
N MET A 1 -9.83 -40.35 -11.00
CA MET A 1 -11.19 -39.76 -11.09
C MET A 1 -11.29 -38.42 -10.36
N PHE A 2 -10.97 -38.34 -9.05
CA PHE A 2 -11.12 -37.11 -8.24
C PHE A 2 -10.35 -35.86 -8.74
N LYS A 3 -9.12 -36.00 -9.27
CA LYS A 3 -8.36 -34.86 -9.84
C LYS A 3 -9.06 -34.20 -11.05
N LYS A 4 -9.72 -34.98 -11.90
CA LYS A 4 -10.46 -34.47 -13.08
C LYS A 4 -11.69 -33.67 -12.66
N ILE A 5 -12.41 -34.14 -11.64
CA ILE A 5 -13.57 -33.44 -11.05
C ILE A 5 -13.14 -32.13 -10.38
N GLY A 6 -12.03 -32.14 -9.63
CA GLY A 6 -11.49 -30.94 -8.99
C GLY A 6 -11.10 -29.85 -9.99
N LYS A 7 -10.51 -30.23 -11.13
CA LYS A 7 -10.20 -29.31 -12.24
C LYS A 7 -11.45 -28.73 -12.88
N LEU A 8 -12.46 -29.56 -13.16
CA LEU A 8 -13.71 -29.14 -13.80
C LEU A 8 -14.54 -28.18 -12.91
N LEU A 9 -14.59 -28.45 -11.60
CA LEU A 9 -15.32 -27.63 -10.64
C LEU A 9 -14.51 -26.46 -10.05
N ASN A 10 -13.29 -26.23 -10.57
CA ASN A 10 -12.34 -25.25 -10.07
C ASN A 10 -12.24 -25.28 -8.53
N SER A 11 -11.99 -26.46 -7.96
CA SER A 11 -12.02 -26.62 -6.51
C SER A 11 -10.81 -25.97 -5.83
N LEU A 12 -10.98 -25.49 -4.60
CA LEU A 12 -9.89 -24.96 -3.76
C LEU A 12 -8.71 -25.92 -3.66
N LYS A 13 -8.98 -27.21 -3.41
CA LYS A 13 -7.94 -28.25 -3.37
C LYS A 13 -7.17 -28.38 -4.68
N TYR A 14 -7.85 -28.25 -5.83
CA TYR A 14 -7.20 -28.28 -7.13
C TYR A 14 -6.28 -27.05 -7.32
N GLN A 15 -6.71 -25.86 -6.91
CA GLN A 15 -5.88 -24.65 -6.97
C GLN A 15 -4.65 -24.75 -6.07
N ILE A 16 -4.79 -25.28 -4.84
CA ILE A 16 -3.65 -25.54 -3.95
C ILE A 16 -2.69 -26.56 -4.59
N ASP A 17 -3.21 -27.71 -5.05
CA ASP A 17 -2.40 -28.74 -5.71
C ASP A 17 -1.69 -28.18 -6.94
N LYS A 18 -2.35 -27.34 -7.74
CA LYS A 18 -1.76 -26.68 -8.90
C LYS A 18 -0.57 -25.82 -8.49
N ASN A 19 -0.74 -24.93 -7.50
CA ASN A 19 0.32 -24.07 -6.99
C ASN A 19 1.54 -24.88 -6.52
N ILE A 20 1.34 -25.93 -5.71
CA ILE A 20 2.44 -26.76 -5.19
C ILE A 20 3.16 -27.52 -6.33
N ASN A 21 2.41 -28.10 -7.27
CA ASN A 21 2.99 -28.84 -8.39
C ASN A 21 3.77 -27.93 -9.36
N GLU A 22 3.29 -26.69 -9.56
CA GLU A 22 3.91 -25.75 -10.48
C GLU A 22 5.12 -25.02 -9.89
N THR A 23 5.30 -25.07 -8.55
CA THR A 23 6.37 -24.38 -7.80
C THR A 23 7.32 -25.36 -7.11
N ILE A 24 6.97 -25.86 -5.92
CA ILE A 24 7.83 -26.69 -5.04
C ILE A 24 8.34 -27.93 -5.78
N TYR A 25 7.47 -28.66 -6.47
CA TYR A 25 7.87 -29.91 -7.14
C TYR A 25 8.66 -29.71 -8.43
N LYS A 26 8.85 -28.47 -8.88
CA LYS A 26 9.81 -28.13 -9.95
C LYS A 26 11.17 -27.70 -9.43
N ASN A 27 11.30 -27.41 -8.13
CA ASN A 27 12.54 -26.95 -7.54
C ASN A 27 13.57 -28.10 -7.45
N LYS A 28 14.78 -27.88 -7.98
CA LYS A 28 15.85 -28.89 -8.01
C LYS A 28 16.36 -29.26 -6.61
N VAL A 29 16.52 -28.28 -5.72
CA VAL A 29 16.99 -28.47 -4.33
C VAL A 29 15.96 -29.28 -3.53
N PHE A 30 14.68 -29.00 -3.72
CA PHE A 30 13.59 -29.79 -3.14
C PHE A 30 13.65 -31.24 -3.61
N LEU A 31 13.80 -31.48 -4.92
CA LEU A 31 13.84 -32.84 -5.47
C LEU A 31 15.09 -33.63 -5.05
N GLN A 32 16.25 -32.98 -4.94
CA GLN A 32 17.51 -33.61 -4.50
C GLN A 32 17.47 -34.10 -3.05
N SER A 33 16.65 -33.47 -2.21
CA SER A 33 16.50 -33.83 -0.79
C SER A 33 15.37 -34.84 -0.54
N LYS A 34 14.70 -35.35 -1.57
CA LYS A 34 13.55 -36.25 -1.44
C LYS A 34 13.89 -37.54 -0.71
N TRP A 35 12.95 -38.03 0.11
CA TRP A 35 13.03 -39.35 0.74
C TRP A 35 13.27 -40.47 -0.27
N SER A 36 14.15 -41.42 0.08
CA SER A 36 14.27 -42.68 -0.63
C SER A 36 12.97 -43.48 -0.51
N PHE A 37 12.79 -44.48 -1.38
CA PHE A 37 11.59 -45.31 -1.36
C PHE A 37 11.36 -45.97 0.02
N PHE A 38 12.40 -46.47 0.67
CA PHE A 38 12.27 -47.11 1.98
C PHE A 38 11.96 -46.10 3.09
N GLU A 39 12.69 -44.98 3.15
CA GLU A 39 12.46 -43.90 4.13
C GLU A 39 11.02 -43.39 4.04
N TYR A 40 10.54 -43.15 2.81
CA TYR A 40 9.19 -42.66 2.56
C TYR A 40 8.12 -43.61 3.12
N ASN A 41 8.27 -44.92 2.88
CA ASN A 41 7.31 -45.91 3.38
C ASN A 41 7.34 -45.99 4.91
N ILE A 42 8.51 -46.00 5.54
CA ILE A 42 8.65 -46.07 7.00
C ILE A 42 8.02 -44.83 7.65
N LEU A 43 8.26 -43.64 7.11
CA LEU A 43 7.63 -42.41 7.59
C LEU A 43 6.09 -42.50 7.52
N ARG A 44 5.54 -42.97 6.40
CA ARG A 44 4.09 -43.14 6.24
C ARG A 44 3.51 -44.21 7.16
N TRP A 45 4.22 -45.32 7.35
CA TRP A 45 3.84 -46.38 8.29
C TRP A 45 3.83 -45.84 9.71
N SER A 46 4.82 -45.04 10.10
CA SER A 46 4.89 -44.44 11.43
C SER A 46 3.79 -43.38 11.65
N GLN A 47 3.59 -42.46 10.69
CA GLN A 47 2.55 -41.41 10.77
C GLN A 47 1.13 -41.98 10.91
N ARG A 48 0.86 -43.17 10.36
CA ARG A 48 -0.44 -43.84 10.42
C ARG A 48 -0.30 -45.28 10.91
N HIS A 49 0.43 -45.47 12.01
CA HIS A 49 0.78 -46.78 12.54
C HIS A 49 -0.43 -47.70 12.72
N ASN A 50 -1.54 -47.21 13.28
CA ASN A 50 -2.74 -48.03 13.47
C ASN A 50 -3.32 -48.58 12.16
N TYR A 51 -3.40 -47.74 11.13
CA TYR A 51 -3.95 -48.12 9.83
C TYR A 51 -3.04 -49.14 9.13
N TYR A 52 -1.74 -48.90 9.12
CA TYR A 52 -0.80 -49.80 8.46
C TYR A 52 -0.61 -51.10 9.22
N THR A 53 -0.65 -51.11 10.56
CA THR A 53 -0.62 -52.36 11.33
C THR A 53 -1.83 -53.24 11.01
N LEU A 54 -3.03 -52.64 10.91
CA LEU A 54 -4.22 -53.38 10.48
C LEU A 54 -4.08 -53.89 9.04
N LEU A 55 -3.55 -53.07 8.12
CA LEU A 55 -3.30 -53.49 6.74
C LEU A 55 -2.29 -54.65 6.67
N THR A 56 -1.24 -54.64 7.50
CA THR A 56 -0.27 -55.75 7.61
C THR A 56 -0.95 -57.02 8.11
N ALA A 57 -1.84 -56.93 9.10
CA ALA A 57 -2.61 -58.08 9.58
C ALA A 57 -3.56 -58.63 8.49
N VAL A 58 -4.25 -57.75 7.74
CA VAL A 58 -5.08 -58.14 6.59
C VAL A 58 -4.22 -58.80 5.51
N LEU A 59 -3.05 -58.25 5.20
CA LEU A 59 -2.10 -58.81 4.25
C LEU A 59 -1.64 -60.20 4.69
N ALA A 60 -1.34 -60.40 5.98
CA ALA A 60 -0.99 -61.70 6.53
C ALA A 60 -2.12 -62.73 6.35
N CYS A 61 -3.37 -62.36 6.65
CA CYS A 61 -4.52 -63.22 6.41
C CYS A 61 -4.69 -63.57 4.91
N LEU A 62 -4.56 -62.59 4.02
CA LEU A 62 -4.63 -62.80 2.58
C LEU A 62 -3.48 -63.69 2.06
N LEU A 63 -2.29 -63.57 2.65
CA LEU A 63 -1.14 -64.39 2.30
C LEU A 63 -1.36 -65.85 2.73
N VAL A 64 -1.93 -66.09 3.92
CA VAL A 64 -2.36 -67.43 4.34
C VAL A 64 -3.37 -68.01 3.35
N ILE A 65 -4.43 -67.25 3.00
CA ILE A 65 -5.45 -67.69 2.04
C ILE A 65 -4.82 -68.01 0.67
N ASN A 66 -3.91 -67.16 0.19
CA ASN A 66 -3.22 -67.36 -1.08
C ASN A 66 -2.35 -68.62 -1.06
N LEU A 67 -1.57 -68.85 0.00
CA LEU A 67 -0.75 -70.06 0.15
C LEU A 67 -1.61 -71.34 0.19
N ILE A 68 -2.82 -71.27 0.75
CA ILE A 68 -3.78 -72.38 0.75
C ILE A 68 -4.33 -72.62 -0.66
N CYS A 69 -4.74 -71.57 -1.37
CA CYS A 69 -5.29 -71.68 -2.73
C CYS A 69 -4.28 -72.23 -3.74
N TRP A 70 -3.01 -71.86 -3.64
CA TRP A 70 -1.94 -72.25 -4.55
C TRP A 70 -1.08 -73.41 -4.01
N LYS A 71 -1.57 -74.10 -2.97
CA LYS A 71 -0.85 -75.16 -2.29
C LYS A 71 -0.35 -76.23 -3.26
N VAL A 72 -1.16 -76.62 -4.24
CA VAL A 72 -0.84 -77.71 -5.18
C VAL A 72 0.30 -77.30 -6.13
N GLU A 73 0.29 -76.07 -6.63
CA GLU A 73 1.34 -75.56 -7.53
C GLU A 73 2.64 -75.15 -6.79
N LEU A 74 2.54 -74.67 -5.55
CA LEU A 74 3.68 -74.17 -4.77
C LEU A 74 4.46 -75.27 -4.05
N THR A 75 3.82 -76.37 -3.66
CA THR A 75 4.46 -77.45 -2.88
C THR A 75 5.72 -78.05 -3.55
N PRO A 76 5.74 -78.36 -4.86
CA PRO A 76 6.94 -78.89 -5.52
C PRO A 76 8.10 -77.87 -5.56
N LEU A 77 7.76 -76.58 -5.67
CA LEU A 77 8.71 -75.46 -5.69
C LEU A 77 9.33 -75.24 -4.29
N VAL A 78 8.51 -75.28 -3.24
CA VAL A 78 8.96 -75.08 -1.85
C VAL A 78 9.84 -76.25 -1.39
N ILE A 79 9.50 -77.50 -1.71
CA ILE A 79 10.31 -78.67 -1.35
C ILE A 79 11.69 -78.64 -2.03
N LYS A 80 11.79 -78.08 -3.24
CA LYS A 80 13.06 -77.95 -3.98
C LYS A 80 14.02 -76.93 -3.36
N PHE A 81 13.51 -75.80 -2.87
CA PHE A 81 14.35 -74.69 -2.37
C PHE A 81 14.44 -74.63 -0.83
N PHE A 82 13.45 -75.17 -0.10
CA PHE A 82 13.37 -75.18 1.36
C PHE A 82 12.95 -76.56 1.90
N PRO A 83 13.83 -77.57 1.86
CA PRO A 83 13.49 -78.97 2.19
C PRO A 83 13.07 -79.21 3.66
N HIS A 84 13.41 -78.30 4.58
CA HIS A 84 13.11 -78.42 6.02
C HIS A 84 12.02 -77.46 6.54
N TRP A 85 11.19 -76.91 5.65
CA TRP A 85 10.16 -75.91 5.99
C TRP A 85 9.15 -76.36 7.06
N THR A 86 8.93 -77.66 7.25
CA THR A 86 8.08 -78.21 8.32
C THR A 86 8.59 -77.93 9.73
N LYS A 87 9.90 -77.67 9.91
CA LYS A 87 10.49 -77.25 11.21
C LYS A 87 10.03 -75.87 11.67
N LEU A 88 9.41 -75.07 10.78
CA LEU A 88 8.85 -73.76 11.15
C LEU A 88 7.76 -73.87 12.22
N ASN A 89 7.10 -75.03 12.35
CA ASN A 89 6.16 -75.30 13.41
C ASN A 89 6.84 -75.24 14.79
N ASP A 90 7.97 -75.93 14.93
CA ASP A 90 8.74 -75.99 16.18
C ASP A 90 9.34 -74.62 16.57
N TRP A 91 9.51 -73.72 15.59
CA TRP A 91 10.13 -72.40 15.79
C TRP A 91 9.15 -71.33 16.26
N GLN A 92 7.84 -71.55 16.17
CA GLN A 92 6.83 -70.55 16.52
C GLN A 92 6.93 -70.07 17.98
N GLY A 93 7.34 -70.93 18.91
CA GLY A 93 7.54 -70.57 20.32
C GLY A 93 8.75 -69.67 20.51
N GLY A 94 9.83 -69.94 19.77
CA GLY A 94 11.01 -69.07 19.71
C GLY A 94 10.70 -67.72 19.07
N PHE A 95 9.90 -67.70 18.01
CA PHE A 95 9.45 -66.47 17.34
C PHE A 95 8.62 -65.58 18.27
N LEU A 96 7.66 -66.16 19.00
CA LEU A 96 6.85 -65.43 19.98
C LEU A 96 7.71 -64.85 21.11
N SER A 97 8.59 -65.66 21.70
CA SER A 97 9.50 -65.22 22.78
C SER A 97 10.44 -64.10 22.32
N GLY A 98 11.06 -64.26 21.15
CA GLY A 98 11.94 -63.24 20.57
C GLY A 98 11.20 -61.92 20.30
N GLN A 99 10.01 -61.98 19.70
CA GLN A 99 9.23 -60.79 19.38
C GLN A 99 8.74 -60.05 20.63
N LEU A 100 8.27 -60.78 21.65
CA LEU A 100 7.86 -60.20 22.94
C LEU A 100 9.04 -59.56 23.68
N THR A 101 10.24 -60.14 23.59
CA THR A 101 11.46 -59.56 24.17
C THR A 101 11.81 -58.22 23.49
N ILE A 102 11.73 -58.17 22.15
CA ILE A 102 11.99 -56.93 21.39
C ILE A 102 10.99 -55.83 21.79
N VAL A 103 9.69 -56.15 21.80
CA VAL A 103 8.64 -55.15 22.06
C VAL A 103 8.60 -54.74 23.54
N GLY A 104 8.76 -55.70 24.46
CA GLY A 104 8.60 -55.48 25.90
C GLY A 104 9.84 -54.95 26.62
N VAL A 105 11.05 -55.21 26.09
CA VAL A 105 12.31 -54.83 26.75
C VAL A 105 13.14 -53.90 25.89
N VAL A 106 13.42 -54.29 24.65
CA VAL A 106 14.40 -53.59 23.80
C VAL A 106 13.93 -52.19 23.41
N TYR A 107 12.72 -52.05 22.84
CA TYR A 107 12.21 -50.73 22.44
C TYR A 107 12.04 -49.76 23.62
N PRO A 108 11.39 -50.14 24.75
CA PRO A 108 11.25 -49.25 25.90
C PRO A 108 12.60 -48.76 26.45
N LEU A 109 13.61 -49.63 26.52
CA LEU A 109 14.94 -49.29 27.04
C LEU A 109 15.63 -48.21 26.17
N VAL A 110 15.65 -48.40 24.86
CA VAL A 110 16.28 -47.44 23.92
C VAL A 110 15.54 -46.11 23.91
N ILE A 111 14.20 -46.14 23.93
CA ILE A 111 13.38 -44.92 23.98
C ILE A 111 13.61 -44.17 25.29
N GLY A 112 13.70 -44.88 26.42
CA GLY A 112 14.03 -44.30 27.72
C GLY A 112 15.38 -43.59 27.72
N LEU A 113 16.41 -44.23 27.16
CA LEU A 113 17.75 -43.64 27.03
C LEU A 113 17.74 -42.35 26.20
N ILE A 114 17.10 -42.36 25.03
CA ILE A 114 16.96 -41.16 24.19
C ILE A 114 16.14 -40.07 24.91
N GLY A 115 15.10 -40.46 25.63
CA GLY A 115 14.28 -39.54 26.42
C GLY A 115 15.10 -38.77 27.44
N VAL A 116 16.05 -39.44 28.11
CA VAL A 116 17.00 -38.83 29.06
C VAL A 116 18.03 -37.96 28.34
N LEU A 117 18.61 -38.43 27.23
CA LEU A 117 19.59 -37.65 26.46
C LEU A 117 19.02 -36.34 25.91
N PHE A 118 17.72 -36.28 25.61
CA PHE A 118 17.04 -35.06 25.18
C PHE A 118 16.41 -34.25 26.31
N GLN A 119 16.45 -34.68 27.59
CA GLN A 119 15.77 -33.96 28.69
C GLN A 119 16.28 -32.53 28.90
N ASN A 120 17.56 -32.24 28.62
CA ASN A 120 18.18 -30.95 28.90
C ASN A 120 18.26 -29.98 27.71
N LYS A 121 17.76 -30.34 26.52
CA LYS A 121 17.84 -29.48 25.33
C LYS A 121 16.52 -28.76 25.07
N SER A 122 16.57 -27.44 24.81
CA SER A 122 15.38 -26.64 24.46
C SER A 122 14.67 -27.17 23.21
N ALA A 123 15.42 -27.82 22.31
CA ALA A 123 14.90 -28.43 21.09
C ALA A 123 14.17 -29.77 21.30
N LYS A 124 14.05 -30.30 22.53
CA LYS A 124 13.41 -31.60 22.82
C LYS A 124 12.01 -31.73 22.22
N LYS A 125 11.19 -30.69 22.40
CA LYS A 125 9.80 -30.65 21.92
C LYS A 125 9.71 -30.82 20.40
N THR A 126 10.78 -30.48 19.69
CA THR A 126 10.85 -30.52 18.23
C THR A 126 11.55 -31.79 17.72
N LEU A 127 12.65 -32.19 18.36
CA LEU A 127 13.46 -33.34 17.94
C LEU A 127 12.80 -34.68 18.22
N PHE A 128 12.11 -34.81 19.37
CA PHE A 128 11.52 -36.09 19.78
C PHE A 128 10.38 -36.55 18.85
N PRO A 129 9.43 -35.69 18.42
CA PRO A 129 8.44 -36.07 17.42
C PRO A 129 9.03 -36.52 16.09
N ILE A 130 10.09 -35.84 15.60
CA ILE A 130 10.78 -36.23 14.36
C ILE A 130 11.40 -37.61 14.50
N TYR A 131 12.09 -37.85 15.61
CA TYR A 131 12.66 -39.15 15.93
C TYR A 131 11.58 -40.23 15.97
N GLN A 132 10.43 -39.97 16.62
CA GLN A 132 9.31 -40.90 16.68
C GLN A 132 8.77 -41.26 15.29
N MET A 133 8.65 -40.28 14.39
CA MET A 133 8.18 -40.53 13.03
C MET A 133 9.22 -41.27 12.18
N TYR A 134 10.48 -40.84 12.18
CA TYR A 134 11.51 -41.38 11.29
C TYR A 134 12.03 -42.76 11.70
N SER A 135 12.19 -43.01 13.00
CA SER A 135 12.66 -44.31 13.50
C SER A 135 11.65 -45.44 13.31
N GLY A 136 10.38 -45.12 13.03
CA GLY A 136 9.33 -46.10 12.76
C GLY A 136 8.93 -46.96 13.96
N PHE A 137 9.44 -46.65 15.16
CA PHE A 137 9.32 -47.54 16.32
C PHE A 137 7.87 -47.84 16.72
N MET A 138 6.97 -46.87 16.55
CA MET A 138 5.54 -47.05 16.87
C MET A 138 4.91 -48.12 15.99
N PHE A 139 5.18 -48.08 14.69
CA PHE A 139 4.71 -49.10 13.75
C PHE A 139 5.40 -50.44 13.97
N ALA A 140 6.73 -50.44 14.15
CA ALA A 140 7.51 -51.66 14.40
C ALA A 140 7.05 -52.38 15.68
N GLY A 141 6.81 -51.63 16.76
CA GLY A 141 6.29 -52.14 18.03
C GLY A 141 4.88 -52.72 17.90
N LEU A 142 3.94 -51.99 17.28
CA LEU A 142 2.57 -52.46 17.07
C LEU A 142 2.50 -53.66 16.10
N SER A 143 3.30 -53.65 15.04
CA SER A 143 3.46 -54.79 14.13
C SER A 143 3.98 -56.02 14.86
N GLY A 144 4.96 -55.84 15.75
CA GLY A 144 5.47 -56.90 16.63
C GLY A 144 4.42 -57.47 17.57
N LEU A 145 3.62 -56.60 18.19
CA LEU A 145 2.54 -57.02 19.09
C LEU A 145 1.44 -57.78 18.33
N PHE A 146 1.02 -57.29 17.16
CA PHE A 146 0.04 -57.97 16.32
C PHE A 146 0.56 -59.31 15.80
N LEU A 147 1.84 -59.42 15.45
CA LEU A 147 2.46 -60.70 15.12
C LEU A 147 2.37 -61.68 16.30
N SER A 148 2.66 -61.24 17.53
CA SER A 148 2.51 -62.08 18.72
C SER A 148 1.08 -62.56 18.92
N ILE A 149 0.09 -61.67 18.76
CA ILE A 149 -1.34 -62.05 18.81
C ILE A 149 -1.68 -63.06 17.71
N PHE A 150 -1.16 -62.84 16.50
CA PHE A 150 -1.42 -63.72 15.35
C PHE A 150 -0.82 -65.11 15.57
N ILE A 151 0.40 -65.22 16.13
CA ILE A 151 1.02 -66.50 16.51
C ILE A 151 0.19 -67.20 17.59
N ILE A 152 -0.19 -66.50 18.66
CA ILE A 152 -1.01 -67.06 19.75
C ILE A 152 -2.35 -67.58 19.21
N THR A 153 -3.00 -66.79 18.35
CA THR A 153 -4.27 -67.18 17.72
C THR A 153 -4.08 -68.40 16.82
N GLY A 154 -3.03 -68.42 16.01
CA GLY A 154 -2.66 -69.59 15.20
C GLY A 154 -2.42 -70.85 16.03
N TYR A 155 -1.78 -70.71 17.19
CA TYR A 155 -1.60 -71.83 18.13
C TYR A 155 -2.93 -72.36 18.68
N PHE A 156 -3.86 -71.49 19.07
CA PHE A 156 -5.17 -71.92 19.54
C PHE A 156 -5.97 -72.66 18.47
N PHE A 157 -5.88 -72.23 17.21
CA PHE A 157 -6.55 -72.91 16.10
C PHE A 157 -5.79 -74.13 15.56
N SER A 158 -4.51 -74.31 15.89
CA SER A 158 -3.71 -75.45 15.41
C SER A 158 -4.34 -76.81 15.72
N ALA A 159 -5.06 -76.94 16.85
CA ALA A 159 -5.78 -78.15 17.24
C ALA A 159 -6.99 -78.49 16.34
N THR A 160 -7.51 -77.51 15.61
CA THR A 160 -8.70 -77.64 14.74
C THR A 160 -8.39 -77.58 13.25
N MET A 161 -7.14 -77.28 12.88
CA MET A 161 -6.70 -77.08 11.49
C MET A 161 -5.91 -78.28 10.98
N ASP A 162 -5.97 -78.52 9.66
CA ASP A 162 -5.09 -79.48 9.01
C ASP A 162 -3.63 -78.99 9.03
N ALA A 163 -2.69 -79.94 9.08
CA ALA A 163 -1.27 -79.66 9.21
C ALA A 163 -0.74 -78.71 8.10
N SER A 164 -1.30 -78.76 6.89
CA SER A 164 -0.92 -77.86 5.81
C SER A 164 -1.41 -76.43 6.00
N THR A 165 -2.63 -76.21 6.49
CA THR A 165 -3.14 -74.87 6.80
C THR A 165 -2.36 -74.22 7.93
N TYR A 166 -2.08 -74.99 8.99
CA TYR A 166 -1.26 -74.48 10.09
C TYR A 166 0.18 -74.15 9.66
N LEU A 167 0.74 -74.93 8.73
CA LEU A 167 2.06 -74.66 8.17
C LEU A 167 2.07 -73.39 7.28
N ALA A 168 0.99 -73.09 6.55
CA ALA A 168 0.85 -71.82 5.83
C ALA A 168 0.84 -70.60 6.78
N ILE A 169 0.22 -70.74 7.96
CA ILE A 169 0.29 -69.75 9.04
C ILE A 169 1.74 -69.60 9.52
N CYS A 170 2.46 -70.70 9.76
CA CYS A 170 3.86 -70.69 10.22
C CYS A 170 4.83 -70.03 9.22
N VAL A 171 4.61 -70.22 7.91
CA VAL A 171 5.38 -69.54 6.85
C VAL A 171 5.08 -68.04 6.86
N THR A 172 3.81 -67.67 7.02
CA THR A 172 3.38 -66.26 7.08
C THR A 172 3.97 -65.55 8.30
N THR A 173 3.96 -66.19 9.48
CA THR A 173 4.55 -65.62 10.70
C THR A 173 6.07 -65.49 10.59
N ALA A 174 6.76 -66.43 9.93
CA ALA A 174 8.20 -66.33 9.68
C ALA A 174 8.55 -65.12 8.78
N LEU A 175 7.80 -64.91 7.70
CA LEU A 175 7.98 -63.76 6.81
C LEU A 175 7.67 -62.43 7.52
N TRP A 176 6.60 -62.39 8.33
CA TRP A 176 6.25 -61.20 9.11
C TRP A 176 7.31 -60.93 10.19
N LEU A 177 7.85 -61.96 10.86
CA LEU A 177 8.96 -61.80 11.79
C LEU A 177 10.20 -61.22 11.10
N MET A 178 10.58 -61.74 9.92
CA MET A 178 11.71 -61.22 9.16
C MET A 178 11.51 -59.73 8.81
N PHE A 179 10.29 -59.34 8.43
CA PHE A 179 9.95 -57.93 8.23
C PHE A 179 10.12 -57.10 9.52
N ASN A 180 9.66 -57.59 10.67
CA ASN A 180 9.84 -56.90 11.96
C ASN A 180 11.32 -56.81 12.39
N VAL A 181 12.15 -57.79 12.06
CA VAL A 181 13.60 -57.74 12.30
C VAL A 181 14.24 -56.63 11.46
N LEU A 182 13.86 -56.48 10.19
CA LEU A 182 14.33 -55.38 9.35
C LEU A 182 13.90 -54.01 9.90
N LEU A 183 12.65 -53.89 10.37
CA LEU A 183 12.17 -52.67 11.04
C LEU A 183 12.94 -52.37 12.33
N THR A 184 13.28 -53.41 13.09
CA THR A 184 14.09 -53.29 14.31
C THR A 184 15.51 -52.83 13.98
N SER A 185 16.11 -53.37 12.92
CA SER A 185 17.42 -52.93 12.44
C SER A 185 17.38 -51.45 12.02
N TRP A 186 16.35 -51.03 11.27
CA TRP A 186 16.13 -49.62 10.92
C TRP A 186 15.98 -48.72 12.14
N PHE A 187 15.21 -49.15 13.14
CA PHE A 187 15.03 -48.42 14.39
C PHE A 187 16.36 -48.13 15.08
N PHE A 188 17.23 -49.13 15.20
CA PHE A 188 18.57 -48.96 15.77
C PHE A 188 19.46 -48.06 14.93
N THR A 189 19.49 -48.23 13.61
CA THR A 189 20.26 -47.35 12.73
C THR A 189 19.79 -45.91 12.85
N SER A 190 18.48 -45.67 12.87
CA SER A 190 17.88 -44.34 13.04
C SER A 190 18.21 -43.73 14.40
N THR A 191 18.23 -44.54 15.46
CA THR A 191 18.65 -44.14 16.80
C THR A 191 20.10 -43.64 16.80
N LEU A 192 21.03 -44.40 16.19
CA LEU A 192 22.43 -44.01 16.09
C LEU A 192 22.62 -42.74 15.25
N LEU A 193 21.88 -42.60 14.15
CA LEU A 193 21.89 -41.39 13.32
C LEU A 193 21.41 -40.15 14.08
N MET A 194 20.47 -40.31 15.00
CA MET A 194 19.93 -39.22 15.81
C MET A 194 20.87 -38.77 16.93
N LEU A 195 21.78 -39.64 17.38
CA LEU A 195 22.82 -39.33 18.36
C LEU A 195 23.96 -38.50 17.77
N ASP A 196 24.28 -38.71 16.49
CA ASP A 196 25.25 -37.91 15.74
C ASP A 196 24.64 -36.55 15.38
N GLU A 197 25.21 -35.46 15.91
CA GLU A 197 24.66 -34.11 15.75
C GLU A 197 24.56 -33.67 14.29
N ASN A 198 25.56 -33.98 13.47
CA ASN A 198 25.56 -33.56 12.07
C ASN A 198 24.48 -34.30 11.26
N LYS A 199 24.30 -35.60 11.53
CA LYS A 199 23.32 -36.43 10.83
C LYS A 199 21.90 -36.14 11.31
N ARG A 200 21.72 -35.92 12.62
CA ARG A 200 20.49 -35.39 13.21
C ARG A 200 20.08 -34.10 12.53
N ASP A 201 20.96 -33.11 12.48
CA ASP A 201 20.65 -31.80 11.94
C ASP A 201 20.25 -31.88 10.45
N ARG A 202 20.94 -32.70 9.66
CA ARG A 202 20.58 -32.95 8.25
C ARG A 202 19.22 -33.64 8.10
N LEU A 203 18.93 -34.63 8.94
CA LEU A 203 17.64 -35.31 8.95
C LEU A 203 16.52 -34.33 9.29
N VAL A 204 16.74 -33.47 10.28
CA VAL A 204 15.78 -32.50 10.75
C VAL A 204 15.45 -31.48 9.66
N VAL A 205 16.44 -30.92 8.96
CA VAL A 205 16.19 -30.03 7.80
C VAL A 205 15.42 -30.73 6.68
N ARG A 206 15.80 -31.96 6.34
CA ARG A 206 15.12 -32.74 5.29
C ARG A 206 13.66 -33.02 5.67
N PHE A 207 13.41 -33.33 6.93
CA PHE A 207 12.08 -33.49 7.48
C PHE A 207 11.27 -32.20 7.43
N THR A 208 11.87 -31.06 7.81
CA THR A 208 11.24 -29.74 7.69
C THR A 208 10.79 -29.47 6.25
N ILE A 209 11.69 -29.67 5.28
CA ILE A 209 11.41 -29.39 3.87
C ILE A 209 10.27 -30.28 3.32
N HIS A 210 10.31 -31.59 3.56
CA HIS A 210 9.41 -32.54 2.89
C HIS A 210 8.10 -32.82 3.62
N GLU A 211 8.08 -32.77 4.96
CA GLU A 211 6.87 -33.11 5.72
C GLU A 211 6.16 -31.88 6.27
N LEU A 212 6.91 -30.89 6.76
CA LEU A 212 6.32 -29.72 7.43
C LEU A 212 6.03 -28.57 6.47
N CYS A 213 7.03 -28.11 5.70
CA CYS A 213 6.87 -26.98 4.78
C CYS A 213 5.72 -27.23 3.81
N GLU A 214 5.65 -28.41 3.19
CA GLU A 214 4.59 -28.69 2.23
C GLU A 214 3.19 -28.62 2.88
N THR A 215 3.05 -29.19 4.08
CA THR A 215 1.77 -29.23 4.79
C THR A 215 1.35 -27.82 5.23
N ASP A 216 2.25 -27.06 5.84
CA ASP A 216 1.99 -25.72 6.36
C ASP A 216 1.73 -24.72 5.22
N ILE A 217 2.54 -24.76 4.13
CA ILE A 217 2.31 -23.95 2.93
C ILE A 217 0.94 -24.25 2.31
N ARG A 218 0.54 -25.52 2.23
CA ARG A 218 -0.81 -25.90 1.74
C ARG A 218 -1.91 -25.29 2.60
N ASN A 219 -1.75 -25.29 3.92
CA ASN A 219 -2.71 -24.70 4.86
C ASN A 219 -2.77 -23.17 4.73
N ARG A 220 -1.63 -22.47 4.63
CA ARG A 220 -1.63 -21.00 4.41
C ARG A 220 -2.21 -20.62 3.05
N ILE A 221 -1.85 -21.33 1.98
CA ILE A 221 -2.45 -21.10 0.64
C ILE A 221 -3.96 -21.35 0.69
N HIS A 222 -4.40 -22.39 1.40
CA HIS A 222 -5.83 -22.69 1.57
C HIS A 222 -6.60 -21.49 2.12
N ASP A 223 -6.11 -20.90 3.21
CA ASP A 223 -6.80 -19.80 3.87
C ASP A 223 -6.70 -18.49 3.08
N LEU A 224 -5.55 -18.20 2.49
CA LEU A 224 -5.36 -17.02 1.63
C LEU A 224 -6.23 -17.07 0.37
N LEU A 225 -6.31 -18.21 -0.30
CA LEU A 225 -7.17 -18.37 -1.48
C LEU A 225 -8.64 -18.22 -1.13
N LEU A 226 -9.08 -18.64 0.06
CA LEU A 226 -10.45 -18.41 0.53
C LEU A 226 -10.71 -16.92 0.77
N GLN A 227 -9.86 -16.25 1.54
CA GLN A 227 -10.01 -14.83 1.87
C GLN A 227 -9.90 -13.91 0.66
N ASN A 228 -9.11 -14.30 -0.35
CA ASN A 228 -8.86 -13.51 -1.56
C ASN A 228 -9.43 -14.16 -2.82
N SER A 229 -10.47 -14.98 -2.72
CA SER A 229 -11.00 -15.74 -3.87
C SER A 229 -11.57 -14.87 -4.99
N VAL A 230 -12.08 -13.66 -4.71
CA VAL A 230 -12.50 -12.70 -5.75
C VAL A 230 -11.28 -12.09 -6.46
N TYR A 231 -10.27 -11.66 -5.70
CA TYR A 231 -9.03 -11.08 -6.25
C TYR A 231 -8.29 -12.09 -7.14
N ASN A 232 -8.18 -13.33 -6.68
CA ASN A 232 -7.56 -14.44 -7.42
C ASN A 232 -8.45 -14.99 -8.55
N GLN A 233 -9.57 -14.33 -8.87
CA GLN A 233 -10.53 -14.71 -9.91
C GLN A 233 -11.10 -16.14 -9.76
N ALA A 234 -11.00 -16.73 -8.57
CA ALA A 234 -11.63 -18.01 -8.26
C ALA A 234 -13.15 -17.83 -8.13
N LEU A 235 -13.60 -16.75 -7.48
CA LEU A 235 -14.99 -16.30 -7.44
C LEU A 235 -15.22 -15.19 -8.47
N ALA A 236 -16.31 -15.32 -9.23
CA ALA A 236 -16.70 -14.34 -10.23
C ALA A 236 -17.36 -13.11 -9.57
N ASN A 237 -16.93 -11.92 -9.96
CA ASN A 237 -17.59 -10.66 -9.64
C ASN A 237 -17.80 -9.81 -10.92
N PRO A 238 -18.67 -10.23 -11.84
CA PRO A 238 -18.73 -9.65 -13.18
C PRO A 238 -19.46 -8.31 -13.24
N ASP A 239 -20.26 -7.95 -12.24
CA ASP A 239 -21.05 -6.71 -12.23
C ASP A 239 -21.30 -6.22 -10.79
N ASN A 240 -20.39 -5.37 -10.30
CA ASN A 240 -20.37 -4.89 -8.92
C ASN A 240 -21.54 -3.94 -8.60
N GLU A 241 -22.12 -3.30 -9.61
CA GLU A 241 -23.27 -2.39 -9.44
C GLU A 241 -24.56 -3.17 -9.18
N ILE A 242 -24.68 -4.37 -9.75
CA ILE A 242 -25.89 -5.20 -9.63
C ILE A 242 -25.82 -6.13 -8.42
N LEU A 243 -24.69 -6.82 -8.23
CA LEU A 243 -24.45 -7.71 -7.10
C LEU A 243 -22.98 -7.65 -6.71
N LYS A 244 -22.70 -7.03 -5.56
CA LYS A 244 -21.36 -7.01 -4.99
C LYS A 244 -21.02 -8.38 -4.41
N VAL A 245 -20.01 -9.05 -4.96
CA VAL A 245 -19.45 -10.29 -4.38
C VAL A 245 -18.21 -9.93 -3.56
N SER A 246 -18.15 -10.41 -2.33
CA SER A 246 -17.01 -10.17 -1.42
C SER A 246 -16.63 -11.46 -0.71
N THR A 247 -15.41 -11.52 -0.19
CA THR A 247 -14.83 -12.71 0.47
C THR A 247 -14.55 -12.48 1.94
N TYR A 248 -14.54 -11.21 2.35
CA TYR A 248 -14.32 -10.79 3.71
C TYR A 248 -15.13 -9.53 3.99
N LYS A 249 -15.81 -9.48 5.15
CA LYS A 249 -16.49 -8.27 5.63
C LYS A 249 -16.50 -8.23 7.15
N LEU A 250 -16.12 -7.09 7.71
CA LEU A 250 -15.98 -6.83 9.15
C LEU A 250 -17.18 -6.04 9.74
N SER A 251 -18.40 -6.17 9.21
CA SER A 251 -19.53 -5.35 9.68
C SER A 251 -20.50 -6.08 10.61
N ASP A 252 -21.08 -5.32 11.54
CA ASP A 252 -22.17 -5.72 12.44
C ASP A 252 -23.57 -5.66 11.77
N ASP A 253 -23.61 -5.51 10.44
CA ASP A 253 -24.87 -5.42 9.71
C ASP A 253 -25.67 -6.73 9.80
N LYS A 254 -27.01 -6.62 9.79
CA LYS A 254 -27.92 -7.77 9.77
C LYS A 254 -27.87 -8.49 8.42
N PHE A 255 -26.88 -9.38 8.24
CA PHE A 255 -26.84 -10.31 7.11
C PHE A 255 -27.72 -11.54 7.37
N ASN A 256 -28.33 -12.04 6.30
CA ASN A 256 -28.87 -13.40 6.29
C ASN A 256 -27.72 -14.40 6.11
N GLU A 257 -27.77 -15.53 6.81
CA GLU A 257 -26.69 -16.53 6.85
C GLU A 257 -27.11 -17.88 6.25
N ILE A 258 -26.20 -18.51 5.50
CA ILE A 258 -26.29 -19.92 5.12
C ILE A 258 -25.30 -20.70 5.98
N THR A 259 -25.82 -21.60 6.80
CA THR A 259 -25.03 -22.32 7.80
C THR A 259 -25.05 -23.84 7.60
N LYS A 260 -24.00 -24.50 8.08
CA LYS A 260 -23.97 -25.94 8.39
C LYS A 260 -23.82 -26.11 9.90
N TYR A 261 -24.69 -26.93 10.48
CA TYR A 261 -24.68 -27.22 11.92
C TYR A 261 -23.79 -28.43 12.21
N SER A 262 -23.05 -28.36 13.30
CA SER A 262 -22.19 -29.42 13.82
C SER A 262 -22.00 -29.21 15.31
N GLU A 263 -21.93 -30.29 16.10
CA GLU A 263 -21.65 -30.21 17.55
C GLU A 263 -20.17 -29.89 17.81
N GLU A 264 -19.29 -30.40 16.94
CA GLU A 264 -17.85 -30.18 16.98
C GLU A 264 -17.43 -29.10 15.98
N GLU A 265 -16.32 -28.41 16.26
CA GLU A 265 -15.74 -27.39 15.39
C GLU A 265 -15.38 -27.98 14.02
N ILE A 266 -15.95 -27.40 12.97
CA ILE A 266 -15.71 -27.79 11.58
C ILE A 266 -15.25 -26.60 10.76
N TYR A 267 -14.33 -26.85 9.84
CA TYR A 267 -13.86 -25.87 8.86
C TYR A 267 -14.16 -26.34 7.44
N ALA A 268 -14.15 -25.40 6.49
CA ALA A 268 -14.27 -25.70 5.07
C ALA A 268 -12.95 -26.29 4.57
N SER A 269 -12.92 -27.59 4.26
CA SER A 269 -11.71 -28.28 3.75
C SER A 269 -11.58 -28.23 2.23
N ASN A 270 -12.69 -27.99 1.51
CA ASN A 270 -12.68 -27.77 0.08
C ASN A 270 -13.89 -26.94 -0.34
N VAL A 271 -13.71 -26.11 -1.35
CA VAL A 271 -14.75 -25.26 -1.92
C VAL A 271 -14.78 -25.43 -3.44
N TYR A 272 -15.95 -25.68 -4.00
CA TYR A 272 -16.17 -25.84 -5.44
C TYR A 272 -16.63 -24.50 -6.04
N PHE A 273 -15.66 -23.65 -6.42
CA PHE A 273 -15.94 -22.27 -6.85
C PHE A 273 -16.85 -22.21 -8.09
N SER A 274 -16.75 -23.15 -9.04
CA SER A 274 -17.61 -23.16 -10.22
C SER A 274 -19.10 -23.25 -9.89
N ILE A 275 -19.48 -23.97 -8.83
CA ILE A 275 -20.88 -24.08 -8.39
C ILE A 275 -21.36 -22.73 -7.84
N ILE A 276 -20.54 -22.08 -7.02
CA ILE A 276 -20.85 -20.75 -6.45
C ILE A 276 -20.95 -19.72 -7.57
N ASN A 277 -20.03 -19.72 -8.53
CA ASN A 277 -20.02 -18.82 -9.68
C ASN A 277 -21.27 -19.00 -10.56
N THR A 278 -21.76 -20.23 -10.70
CA THR A 278 -23.01 -20.51 -11.42
C THR A 278 -24.21 -19.86 -10.71
N VAL A 279 -24.27 -19.96 -9.38
CA VAL A 279 -25.32 -19.32 -8.58
C VAL A 279 -25.21 -17.79 -8.65
N ILE A 280 -24.01 -17.22 -8.55
CA ILE A 280 -23.76 -15.78 -8.70
C ILE A 280 -24.26 -15.28 -10.06
N ARG A 281 -23.85 -15.94 -11.16
CA ARG A 281 -24.26 -15.56 -12.52
C ARG A 281 -25.78 -15.64 -12.71
N TYR A 282 -26.42 -16.69 -12.19
CA TYR A 282 -27.87 -16.82 -12.19
C TYR A 282 -28.56 -15.63 -11.51
N HIS A 283 -28.08 -15.22 -10.33
CA HIS A 283 -28.64 -14.07 -9.61
C HIS A 283 -28.41 -12.75 -10.35
N ILE A 284 -27.25 -12.54 -10.96
CA ILE A 284 -26.96 -11.33 -11.76
C ILE A 284 -27.89 -11.25 -12.98
N ILE A 285 -28.06 -12.35 -13.72
CA ILE A 285 -29.00 -12.40 -14.86
C ILE A 285 -30.42 -12.12 -14.38
N LYS A 286 -30.85 -12.74 -13.28
CA LYS A 286 -32.16 -12.51 -12.67
C LYS A 286 -32.37 -11.03 -12.32
N PHE A 287 -31.39 -10.37 -11.71
CA PHE A 287 -31.50 -8.95 -11.35
C PHE A 287 -31.47 -8.02 -12.56
N LYS A 288 -30.66 -8.29 -13.58
CA LYS A 288 -30.68 -7.53 -14.85
C LYS A 288 -32.05 -7.55 -15.49
N ILE A 289 -32.67 -8.74 -15.56
CA ILE A 289 -34.01 -8.92 -16.12
C ILE A 289 -35.05 -8.16 -15.28
N LEU A 290 -35.00 -8.27 -13.95
CA LEU A 290 -35.95 -7.60 -13.06
C LEU A 290 -35.84 -6.07 -13.11
N LEU A 291 -34.63 -5.51 -13.11
CA LEU A 291 -34.39 -4.06 -13.25
C LEU A 291 -34.85 -3.53 -14.61
N SER A 292 -34.65 -4.30 -15.69
CA SER A 292 -35.11 -3.91 -17.03
C SER A 292 -36.65 -3.90 -17.17
N ILE A 293 -37.34 -4.70 -16.34
CA ILE A 293 -38.79 -4.91 -16.43
C ILE A 293 -39.56 -4.07 -15.39
N SER A 294 -38.92 -3.64 -14.29
CA SER A 294 -39.57 -2.92 -13.18
C SER A 294 -40.21 -1.59 -13.56
N ASP A 295 -39.73 -0.92 -14.60
CA ASP A 295 -40.28 0.36 -15.06
C ASP A 295 -41.51 0.23 -15.98
N LYS A 296 -41.85 -1.00 -16.42
CA LYS A 296 -42.99 -1.22 -17.33
C LYS A 296 -44.32 -1.20 -16.57
N ALA A 297 -45.30 -0.47 -17.11
CA ALA A 297 -46.61 -0.24 -16.47
C ALA A 297 -47.36 -1.55 -16.10
N TRP A 298 -47.28 -2.58 -16.94
CA TRP A 298 -47.93 -3.88 -16.69
C TRP A 298 -47.33 -4.64 -15.48
N VAL A 299 -46.06 -4.40 -15.14
CA VAL A 299 -45.39 -5.01 -13.98
C VAL A 299 -45.79 -4.29 -12.70
N LYS A 300 -45.88 -2.96 -12.73
CA LYS A 300 -46.46 -2.17 -11.63
C LYS A 300 -47.89 -2.61 -11.32
N TRP A 301 -48.69 -2.94 -12.34
CA TRP A 301 -50.01 -3.54 -12.18
C TRP A 301 -49.97 -4.94 -11.55
N LEU A 302 -49.12 -5.84 -12.02
CA LEU A 302 -48.96 -7.20 -11.44
C LEU A 302 -48.52 -7.17 -9.98
N VAL A 303 -47.56 -6.32 -9.61
CA VAL A 303 -47.03 -6.16 -8.25
C VAL A 303 -48.11 -5.72 -7.25
N SER A 304 -49.16 -5.04 -7.72
CA SER A 304 -50.33 -4.64 -6.90
C SER A 304 -51.21 -5.81 -6.45
N LYS A 305 -51.08 -7.00 -7.09
CA LYS A 305 -51.79 -8.22 -6.69
C LYS A 305 -50.99 -9.02 -5.64
N LYS A 306 -51.68 -9.50 -4.59
CA LYS A 306 -51.10 -10.39 -3.57
C LYS A 306 -50.42 -11.59 -4.24
N GLY A 307 -49.10 -11.72 -4.07
CA GLY A 307 -48.29 -12.83 -4.59
C GLY A 307 -47.20 -12.45 -5.60
N PHE A 308 -47.23 -11.24 -6.18
CA PHE A 308 -46.27 -10.79 -7.20
C PHE A 308 -45.28 -9.72 -6.74
N SER A 309 -45.21 -9.42 -5.43
CA SER A 309 -44.29 -8.39 -4.91
C SER A 309 -42.82 -8.67 -5.18
N TRP A 310 -42.44 -9.94 -5.37
CA TRP A 310 -41.07 -10.37 -5.69
C TRP A 310 -40.55 -9.88 -7.05
N MET A 311 -41.44 -9.42 -7.94
CA MET A 311 -41.09 -8.87 -9.26
C MET A 311 -40.63 -7.40 -9.21
N CYS A 312 -40.84 -6.70 -8.09
CA CYS A 312 -40.41 -5.31 -7.93
C CYS A 312 -39.07 -5.24 -7.21
N VAL A 313 -38.04 -4.71 -7.87
CA VAL A 313 -36.68 -4.59 -7.33
C VAL A 313 -36.28 -3.12 -7.35
N ALA A 314 -36.16 -2.48 -6.19
CA ALA A 314 -35.75 -1.08 -6.09
C ALA A 314 -34.28 -0.91 -6.49
N SER A 315 -33.97 0.06 -7.35
CA SER A 315 -32.61 0.38 -7.79
C SER A 315 -31.71 0.87 -6.64
N SER A 316 -32.30 1.44 -5.57
CA SER A 316 -31.58 1.97 -4.40
C SER A 316 -31.05 0.91 -3.42
N VAL A 317 -31.47 -0.35 -3.52
CA VAL A 317 -31.06 -1.41 -2.58
C VAL A 317 -29.72 -2.01 -2.99
N LYS A 318 -28.71 -1.84 -2.14
CA LYS A 318 -27.38 -2.47 -2.30
C LYS A 318 -27.50 -3.98 -2.03
N ARG A 319 -27.15 -4.80 -3.02
CA ARG A 319 -27.18 -6.27 -2.95
C ARG A 319 -25.77 -6.79 -2.78
N GLU A 320 -25.57 -7.68 -1.81
CA GLU A 320 -24.25 -8.19 -1.50
C GLU A 320 -24.27 -9.67 -1.14
N LEU A 321 -23.27 -10.40 -1.62
CA LEU A 321 -23.02 -11.80 -1.31
C LEU A 321 -21.58 -11.95 -0.80
N VAL A 322 -21.43 -12.39 0.44
CA VAL A 322 -20.12 -12.58 1.08
C VAL A 322 -19.86 -14.06 1.27
N VAL A 323 -18.80 -14.58 0.62
CA VAL A 323 -18.36 -15.97 0.75
C VAL A 323 -17.23 -16.03 1.76
N GLN A 324 -17.58 -16.26 3.02
CA GLN A 324 -16.62 -16.25 4.14
C GLN A 324 -16.98 -17.39 5.11
N PRO A 325 -16.31 -18.56 5.01
CA PRO A 325 -16.53 -19.65 5.94
C PRO A 325 -15.97 -19.28 7.32
N VAL A 326 -16.84 -19.07 8.32
CA VAL A 326 -16.48 -18.69 9.68
C VAL A 326 -17.23 -19.54 10.70
N TRP A 327 -16.49 -20.17 11.59
CA TRP A 327 -17.06 -20.91 12.72
C TRP A 327 -17.59 -19.94 13.79
N THR A 328 -18.76 -20.22 14.38
CA THR A 328 -19.32 -19.39 15.45
C THR A 328 -20.01 -20.21 16.54
N ASN A 329 -19.77 -19.79 17.79
CA ASN A 329 -20.32 -20.40 19.01
C ASN A 329 -21.39 -19.53 19.70
N LYS A 330 -21.81 -18.40 19.11
CA LYS A 330 -22.65 -17.39 19.81
C LYS A 330 -24.04 -17.88 20.26
N SER A 331 -24.59 -18.95 19.67
CA SER A 331 -25.92 -19.48 20.06
C SER A 331 -26.05 -21.01 19.85
N LYS A 332 -25.63 -21.51 18.69
CA LYS A 332 -25.44 -22.93 18.39
C LYS A 332 -24.18 -23.06 17.55
N ALA A 333 -23.35 -24.06 17.86
CA ALA A 333 -22.16 -24.43 17.10
C ALA A 333 -22.53 -24.61 15.62
N ARG A 334 -22.01 -23.71 14.77
CA ARG A 334 -22.32 -23.69 13.34
C ARG A 334 -21.20 -23.04 12.54
N LEU A 335 -21.02 -23.54 11.32
CA LEU A 335 -20.19 -22.92 10.31
C LEU A 335 -21.06 -22.03 9.44
N ILE A 336 -20.85 -20.72 9.50
CA ILE A 336 -21.41 -19.77 8.52
C ILE A 336 -20.58 -19.92 7.27
N ILE A 337 -21.24 -20.19 6.14
CA ILE A 337 -20.55 -20.43 4.86
C ILE A 337 -20.66 -19.18 3.97
N ILE A 338 -21.86 -18.61 3.91
CA ILE A 338 -22.18 -17.45 3.08
C ILE A 338 -23.08 -16.50 3.88
N ARG A 339 -22.83 -15.21 3.73
CA ARG A 339 -23.70 -14.12 4.18
C ARG A 339 -24.26 -13.38 2.97
N TYR A 340 -25.49 -12.89 3.07
CA TYR A 340 -26.12 -12.12 1.99
C TYR A 340 -27.07 -11.05 2.51
N SER A 341 -27.19 -9.95 1.78
CA SER A 341 -28.06 -8.81 2.12
C SER A 341 -28.68 -8.20 0.87
N GLY A 342 -29.84 -7.55 1.03
CA GLY A 342 -30.55 -6.87 -0.04
C GLY A 342 -31.35 -7.76 -1.00
N PHE A 343 -31.40 -9.08 -0.78
CA PHE A 343 -32.22 -10.02 -1.55
C PHE A 343 -32.41 -11.36 -0.82
N ASP A 344 -33.34 -12.19 -1.32
CA ASP A 344 -33.57 -13.55 -0.84
C ASP A 344 -32.98 -14.61 -1.77
N ILE A 345 -32.37 -15.63 -1.15
CA ILE A 345 -31.83 -16.81 -1.85
C ILE A 345 -32.84 -17.96 -1.77
N GLY A 346 -33.27 -18.45 -2.94
CA GLY A 346 -34.20 -19.57 -3.07
C GLY A 346 -33.61 -20.91 -2.57
N TRP A 347 -34.48 -21.90 -2.36
CA TRP A 347 -34.09 -23.19 -1.76
C TRP A 347 -33.07 -23.97 -2.61
N ILE A 348 -33.21 -23.96 -3.95
CA ILE A 348 -32.27 -24.62 -4.88
C ILE A 348 -30.87 -23.99 -4.76
N SER A 349 -30.79 -22.65 -4.82
CA SER A 349 -29.54 -21.92 -4.64
C SER A 349 -28.93 -22.22 -3.26
N LYS A 350 -29.73 -22.27 -2.19
CA LYS A 350 -29.25 -22.66 -0.84
C LYS A 350 -28.67 -24.07 -0.82
N ILE A 351 -29.28 -25.04 -1.50
CA ILE A 351 -28.77 -26.41 -1.59
C ILE A 351 -27.44 -26.45 -2.37
N LEU A 352 -27.38 -25.79 -3.53
CA LEU A 352 -26.16 -25.72 -4.35
C LEU A 352 -25.00 -25.07 -3.58
N LEU A 353 -25.27 -23.97 -2.88
CA LEU A 353 -24.30 -23.27 -2.04
C LEU A 353 -23.88 -24.10 -0.81
N LYS A 354 -24.74 -24.97 -0.27
CA LYS A 354 -24.33 -25.92 0.78
C LYS A 354 -23.51 -27.08 0.23
N ALA A 355 -23.84 -27.56 -0.97
CA ALA A 355 -23.13 -28.65 -1.65
C ALA A 355 -21.75 -28.22 -2.16
N SER A 356 -21.54 -26.92 -2.41
CA SER A 356 -20.24 -26.39 -2.85
C SER A 356 -19.15 -26.43 -1.76
N PHE A 357 -19.48 -26.72 -0.51
CA PHE A 357 -18.52 -26.78 0.60
C PHE A 357 -18.39 -28.18 1.16
N ARG A 358 -17.17 -28.70 1.21
CA ARG A 358 -16.84 -29.91 1.96
C ARG A 358 -16.24 -29.51 3.30
N THR A 359 -16.75 -30.07 4.39
CA THR A 359 -16.31 -29.75 5.75
C THR A 359 -15.48 -30.88 6.33
N LYS A 360 -14.50 -30.54 7.17
CA LYS A 360 -13.72 -31.48 7.97
C LYS A 360 -13.75 -31.00 9.43
N ARG A 361 -13.65 -31.94 10.37
CA ARG A 361 -13.48 -31.62 11.79
C ARG A 361 -12.13 -30.95 11.99
N ALA A 362 -12.08 -29.97 12.88
CA ALA A 362 -10.83 -29.45 13.40
C ALA A 362 -10.13 -30.59 14.14
N ASP A 363 -9.13 -31.20 13.49
CA ASP A 363 -8.18 -32.03 14.22
C ASP A 363 -7.39 -31.05 15.12
N GLN A 364 -7.13 -31.41 16.38
CA GLN A 364 -6.12 -30.70 17.18
C GLN A 364 -4.78 -30.85 16.45
N GLU A 365 -4.48 -29.95 15.52
CA GLU A 365 -3.21 -29.95 14.82
C GLU A 365 -2.13 -29.86 15.88
N HIS A 366 -1.24 -30.86 15.90
CA HIS A 366 0.04 -30.73 16.58
C HIS A 366 0.68 -29.42 16.13
N ASP A 367 1.29 -28.70 17.09
CA ASP A 367 2.08 -27.46 16.96
C ASP A 367 3.26 -27.53 15.95
N SER A 368 3.24 -28.41 14.96
CA SER A 368 4.30 -28.63 13.97
C SER A 368 4.17 -27.68 12.78
N SER A 369 4.22 -26.37 13.03
CA SER A 369 4.40 -25.36 11.97
C SER A 369 5.87 -25.24 11.56
N LEU A 370 6.12 -24.73 10.36
CA LEU A 370 7.48 -24.37 9.90
C LEU A 370 8.15 -23.44 10.92
N THR A 371 7.39 -22.52 11.50
CA THR A 371 7.88 -21.56 12.50
C THR A 371 8.27 -22.24 13.81
N THR A 372 7.47 -23.17 14.32
CA THR A 372 7.82 -23.98 15.52
C THR A 372 9.09 -24.80 15.29
N MET A 373 9.28 -25.28 14.06
CA MET A 373 10.46 -26.03 13.68
C MET A 373 11.71 -25.15 13.64
N MET A 374 11.58 -23.95 13.05
CA MET A 374 12.64 -22.93 13.05
C MET A 374 12.97 -22.42 14.46
N LEU A 375 11.98 -22.32 15.34
CA LEU A 375 12.19 -22.07 16.77
C LEU A 375 13.04 -23.17 17.42
N GLY A 376 12.82 -24.43 17.06
CA GLY A 376 13.65 -25.56 17.51
C GLY A 376 15.11 -25.42 17.09
N PHE A 377 15.38 -24.86 15.90
CA PHE A 377 16.72 -24.59 15.40
C PHE A 377 17.42 -23.43 16.13
N VAL A 378 16.68 -22.36 16.45
CA VAL A 378 17.20 -21.25 17.27
C VAL A 378 17.41 -21.69 18.72
N GLY A 379 16.68 -22.71 19.19
CA GLY A 379 16.77 -23.27 20.53
C GLY A 379 18.19 -23.66 20.95
N SER A 380 19.00 -24.24 20.05
CA SER A 380 20.40 -24.58 20.36
C SER A 380 21.28 -23.34 20.58
N ALA A 381 21.03 -22.25 19.86
CA ALA A 381 21.73 -20.99 20.09
C ALA A 381 21.30 -20.37 21.43
N ASN A 382 20.01 -20.45 21.79
CA ASN A 382 19.50 -20.00 23.08
C ASN A 382 20.06 -20.83 24.25
N ASP A 383 20.17 -22.15 24.10
CA ASP A 383 20.81 -23.02 25.10
C ASP A 383 22.29 -22.61 25.30
N ALA A 384 23.04 -22.39 24.21
CA ALA A 384 24.42 -21.95 24.28
C ALA A 384 24.60 -20.57 24.94
N ILE A 385 23.67 -19.64 24.70
CA ILE A 385 23.61 -18.34 25.41
C ILE A 385 23.36 -18.56 26.91
N ARG A 386 22.38 -19.38 27.28
CA ARG A 386 22.03 -19.67 28.68
C ARG A 386 23.20 -20.32 29.42
N GLU A 387 23.91 -21.22 28.76
CA GLU A 387 25.07 -21.95 29.29
C GLU A 387 26.38 -21.16 29.15
N LYS A 388 26.32 -19.98 28.52
CA LYS A 388 27.44 -19.07 28.28
C LYS A 388 28.60 -19.74 27.53
N ASN A 389 28.28 -20.66 26.62
CA ASN A 389 29.24 -21.42 25.82
C ASN A 389 29.39 -20.82 24.41
N VAL A 390 30.45 -20.05 24.19
CA VAL A 390 30.72 -19.37 22.91
C VAL A 390 30.97 -20.36 21.77
N GLY A 391 31.68 -21.46 22.03
CA GLY A 391 31.99 -22.46 21.00
C GLY A 391 30.75 -23.14 20.44
N GLU A 392 29.82 -23.50 21.32
CA GLU A 392 28.51 -24.04 20.92
C GLU A 392 27.65 -22.99 20.22
N PHE A 393 27.70 -21.75 20.67
CA PHE A 393 26.98 -20.65 20.03
C PHE A 393 27.45 -20.41 18.59
N LYS A 394 28.77 -20.36 18.35
CA LYS A 394 29.38 -20.25 17.01
C LYS A 394 28.88 -21.35 16.07
N ASN A 395 28.86 -22.58 16.56
CA ASN A 395 28.36 -23.73 15.79
C ASN A 395 26.85 -23.61 15.53
N ALA A 396 26.07 -23.18 16.51
CA ALA A 396 24.63 -22.97 16.37
C ALA A 396 24.29 -21.88 15.35
N ILE A 397 24.99 -20.74 15.36
CA ILE A 397 24.82 -19.67 14.36
C ILE A 397 25.17 -20.17 12.95
N LYS A 398 26.30 -20.88 12.80
CA LYS A 398 26.69 -21.49 11.52
C LYS A 398 25.63 -22.47 11.00
N ASN A 399 25.02 -23.23 11.89
CA ASN A 399 23.94 -24.14 11.58
C ASN A 399 22.66 -23.39 11.16
N ILE A 400 22.25 -22.34 11.89
CA ILE A 400 21.11 -21.49 11.53
C ILE A 400 21.28 -20.93 10.12
N VAL A 401 22.46 -20.39 9.78
CA VAL A 401 22.76 -19.90 8.42
C VAL A 401 22.55 -21.01 7.38
N ARG A 402 23.13 -22.19 7.61
CA ARG A 402 23.01 -23.33 6.69
C ARG A 402 21.55 -23.76 6.50
N TRP A 403 20.81 -23.90 7.60
CA TRP A 403 19.42 -24.36 7.57
C TRP A 403 18.50 -23.35 6.90
N HIS A 404 18.63 -22.07 7.22
CA HIS A 404 17.88 -21.01 6.56
C HIS A 404 18.11 -21.05 5.04
N VAL A 405 19.37 -21.13 4.61
CA VAL A 405 19.72 -21.16 3.18
C VAL A 405 19.15 -22.40 2.49
N GLU A 406 19.27 -23.58 3.10
CA GLU A 406 18.75 -24.83 2.52
C GLU A 406 17.22 -24.79 2.39
N ILE A 407 16.51 -24.35 3.44
CA ILE A 407 15.05 -24.23 3.45
C ILE A 407 14.59 -23.18 2.44
N ALA A 408 15.18 -21.97 2.47
CA ALA A 408 14.85 -20.90 1.54
C ALA A 408 15.07 -21.33 0.08
N SER A 409 16.16 -22.05 -0.20
CA SER A 409 16.46 -22.54 -1.55
C SER A 409 15.52 -23.64 -2.02
N ALA A 410 15.08 -24.53 -1.13
CA ALA A 410 14.08 -25.55 -1.44
C ALA A 410 12.69 -24.94 -1.72
N LEU A 411 12.41 -23.76 -1.15
CA LEU A 411 11.15 -23.05 -1.28
C LEU A 411 11.13 -21.96 -2.38
N SER A 412 12.27 -21.69 -3.02
CA SER A 412 12.35 -20.74 -4.14
C SER A 412 11.66 -21.29 -5.40
N PHE A 413 11.01 -20.42 -6.17
CA PHE A 413 10.39 -20.77 -7.45
C PHE A 413 10.36 -19.58 -8.40
N LEU A 414 9.89 -19.78 -9.63
CA LEU A 414 9.59 -18.69 -10.57
C LEU A 414 8.07 -18.50 -10.59
N ASN A 415 7.61 -17.28 -10.31
CA ASN A 415 6.18 -16.96 -10.35
C ASN A 415 5.65 -16.86 -11.79
N ASP A 416 4.36 -16.58 -11.92
CA ASP A 416 3.68 -16.51 -13.23
C ASP A 416 4.28 -15.44 -14.17
N ASN A 417 4.93 -14.41 -13.61
CA ASN A 417 5.64 -13.36 -14.35
C ASN A 417 7.10 -13.74 -14.68
N ARG A 418 7.49 -15.00 -14.44
CA ARG A 418 8.87 -15.51 -14.59
C ARG A 418 9.91 -14.78 -13.73
N LYS A 419 9.50 -14.13 -12.64
CA LYS A 419 10.41 -13.52 -11.66
C LYS A 419 10.70 -14.50 -10.53
N GLU A 420 11.86 -14.36 -9.88
CA GLU A 420 12.20 -15.13 -8.68
C GLU A 420 11.22 -14.82 -7.55
N ASP A 421 10.73 -15.86 -6.89
CA ASP A 421 9.81 -15.77 -5.76
C ASP A 421 10.10 -16.87 -4.74
N ASN A 422 9.55 -16.76 -3.54
CA ASN A 422 9.82 -17.70 -2.45
C ASN A 422 8.62 -17.89 -1.52
N TRP A 423 8.29 -19.15 -1.20
CA TRP A 423 7.21 -19.45 -0.25
C TRP A 423 7.50 -18.98 1.18
N LEU A 424 8.74 -18.61 1.54
CA LEU A 424 9.02 -17.93 2.80
C LEU A 424 8.31 -16.57 2.93
N LEU A 425 7.97 -15.93 1.82
CA LEU A 425 7.25 -14.66 1.80
C LEU A 425 5.73 -14.84 1.94
N LEU A 426 5.24 -16.08 2.07
CA LEU A 426 3.82 -16.39 2.17
C LEU A 426 3.22 -15.87 3.49
N PRO A 427 2.29 -14.90 3.45
CA PRO A 427 1.70 -14.32 4.65
C PRO A 427 0.68 -15.24 5.34
N THR A 428 0.39 -14.96 6.61
CA THR A 428 -0.79 -15.49 7.30
C THR A 428 -2.07 -14.83 6.78
N ALA A 429 -3.17 -15.59 6.79
CA ALA A 429 -4.51 -15.14 6.41
C ALA A 429 -5.17 -14.33 7.55
N SER A 430 -4.51 -13.26 8.00
CA SER A 430 -4.98 -12.40 9.09
C SER A 430 -4.84 -10.91 8.73
N PHE A 431 -5.58 -10.05 9.45
CA PHE A 431 -5.52 -8.60 9.23
C PHE A 431 -4.12 -8.02 9.46
N PHE A 432 -3.38 -8.57 10.42
CA PHE A 432 -1.97 -8.25 10.68
C PHE A 432 -1.08 -9.35 10.11
N SER A 433 -1.14 -9.52 8.79
CA SER A 433 -0.42 -10.57 8.08
C SER A 433 1.08 -10.54 8.36
N ARG A 434 1.67 -11.70 8.67
CA ARG A 434 3.12 -11.89 8.77
C ARG A 434 3.55 -13.05 7.87
N SER A 435 4.66 -12.89 7.16
CA SER A 435 5.25 -13.98 6.38
C SER A 435 6.06 -14.93 7.26
N TYR A 436 6.38 -16.13 6.74
CA TYR A 436 7.32 -17.02 7.44
C TYR A 436 8.67 -16.35 7.66
N LEU A 437 9.15 -15.57 6.68
CA LEU A 437 10.39 -14.81 6.81
C LEU A 437 10.30 -13.82 7.98
N ASP A 438 9.20 -13.06 8.10
CA ASP A 438 9.02 -12.11 9.21
C ASP A 438 9.00 -12.82 10.58
N GLU A 439 8.37 -13.99 10.65
CA GLU A 439 8.34 -14.82 11.87
C GLU A 439 9.75 -15.32 12.23
N ILE A 440 10.53 -15.80 11.26
CA ILE A 440 11.92 -16.26 11.45
C ILE A 440 12.83 -15.11 11.89
N LEU A 441 12.74 -13.97 11.20
CA LEU A 441 13.56 -12.79 11.52
C LEU A 441 13.22 -12.21 12.90
N THR A 442 11.98 -12.37 13.37
CA THR A 442 11.62 -12.02 14.76
C THR A 442 12.41 -12.86 15.77
N GLU A 443 12.65 -14.15 15.49
CA GLU A 443 13.46 -14.99 16.35
C GLU A 443 14.95 -14.64 16.27
N TYR A 444 15.45 -14.28 15.08
CA TYR A 444 16.83 -13.78 14.94
C TYR A 444 17.03 -12.46 15.68
N TYR A 445 16.04 -11.58 15.67
CA TYR A 445 16.03 -10.35 16.46
C TYR A 445 16.09 -10.64 17.96
N ARG A 446 15.31 -11.60 18.47
CA ARG A 446 15.38 -12.02 19.87
C ARG A 446 16.74 -12.61 20.23
N LEU A 447 17.32 -13.40 19.34
CA LEU A 447 18.66 -13.96 19.52
C LEU A 447 19.71 -12.85 19.58
N ALA A 448 19.64 -11.88 18.65
CA ALA A 448 20.50 -10.70 18.67
C ALA A 448 20.36 -9.88 19.95
N LYS A 449 19.14 -9.70 20.46
CA LYS A 449 18.91 -9.02 21.74
C LYS A 449 19.61 -9.74 22.89
N ALA A 450 19.45 -11.06 22.99
CA ALA A 450 20.11 -11.86 24.02
C ALA A 450 21.65 -11.82 23.90
N SER A 451 22.20 -11.82 22.68
CA SER A 451 23.64 -11.67 22.44
C SER A 451 24.16 -10.29 22.86
N VAL A 452 23.41 -9.22 22.59
CA VAL A 452 23.76 -7.84 23.01
C VAL A 452 23.75 -7.72 24.54
N GLU A 453 22.80 -8.35 25.23
CA GLU A 453 22.73 -8.35 26.69
C GLU A 453 23.94 -9.03 27.35
N LEU A 454 24.64 -9.93 26.64
CA LEU A 454 25.85 -10.63 27.11
C LEU A 454 27.18 -9.89 26.86
N ILE A 455 27.17 -8.72 26.21
CA ILE A 455 28.38 -7.91 25.94
C ILE A 455 29.24 -7.68 27.21
N PRO A 456 28.67 -7.32 28.39
CA PRO A 456 29.45 -7.14 29.63
C PRO A 456 30.27 -8.38 30.02
N GLU A 457 29.79 -9.57 29.66
CA GLU A 457 30.43 -10.83 29.99
C GLU A 457 31.44 -11.23 28.90
N ASN A 458 30.97 -11.38 27.66
CA ASN A 458 31.79 -11.79 26.52
C ASN A 458 31.26 -11.20 25.20
N ILE A 459 32.12 -10.45 24.51
CA ILE A 459 31.78 -9.78 23.24
C ILE A 459 31.62 -10.78 22.09
N GLU A 460 32.24 -11.97 22.15
CA GLU A 460 32.22 -12.93 21.04
C GLU A 460 30.79 -13.40 20.65
N PHE A 461 29.81 -13.34 21.57
CA PHE A 461 28.41 -13.60 21.25
C PHE A 461 27.83 -12.55 20.30
N TYR A 462 28.21 -11.28 20.50
CA TYR A 462 27.83 -10.17 19.65
C TYR A 462 28.54 -10.26 18.29
N ASP A 463 29.84 -10.53 18.28
CA ASP A 463 30.63 -10.64 17.04
C ASP A 463 30.08 -11.71 16.10
N GLU A 464 29.56 -12.80 16.64
CA GLU A 464 28.98 -13.85 15.80
C GLU A 464 27.60 -13.50 15.26
N ILE A 465 26.77 -12.79 16.03
CA ILE A 465 25.41 -12.46 15.61
C ILE A 465 25.36 -11.33 14.58
N ILE A 466 26.30 -10.36 14.63
CA ILE A 466 26.33 -9.24 13.69
C ILE A 466 26.55 -9.68 12.22
N TYR A 467 27.15 -10.86 12.01
CA TYR A 467 27.35 -11.44 10.67
C TYR A 467 26.24 -12.42 10.25
N LEU A 468 25.25 -12.73 11.09
CA LEU A 468 24.20 -13.73 10.79
C LEU A 468 23.50 -13.45 9.45
N HIS A 469 22.90 -12.27 9.31
CA HIS A 469 22.11 -11.90 8.13
C HIS A 469 22.99 -11.84 6.87
N LYS A 470 24.21 -11.31 6.99
CA LYS A 470 25.18 -11.23 5.89
C LYS A 470 25.62 -12.61 5.40
N ARG A 471 25.89 -13.54 6.33
CA ARG A 471 26.25 -14.93 6.00
C ARG A 471 25.09 -15.68 5.32
N ILE A 472 23.84 -15.36 5.67
CA ILE A 472 22.66 -15.86 4.96
C ILE A 472 22.62 -15.26 3.55
N PHE A 473 22.74 -13.93 3.44
CA PHE A 473 22.68 -13.21 2.17
C PHE A 473 23.69 -13.77 1.16
N LEU A 474 24.96 -13.90 1.56
CA LEU A 474 26.05 -14.39 0.70
C LEU A 474 25.80 -15.80 0.13
N LYS A 475 25.16 -16.68 0.91
CA LYS A 475 24.97 -18.09 0.55
C LYS A 475 23.71 -18.35 -0.27
N ARG A 476 22.89 -17.33 -0.52
CA ARG A 476 21.64 -17.45 -1.29
C ARG A 476 21.90 -17.12 -2.76
N GLU A 477 21.90 -18.15 -3.60
CA GLU A 477 22.11 -17.99 -5.05
C GLU A 477 20.94 -17.29 -5.75
N ARG A 478 19.69 -17.64 -5.38
CA ARG A 478 18.45 -17.11 -5.96
C ARG A 478 17.65 -16.41 -4.87
N MET A 479 17.73 -15.09 -4.84
CA MET A 479 17.20 -14.28 -3.76
C MET A 479 16.19 -13.29 -4.31
N VAL A 480 15.03 -13.26 -3.66
CA VAL A 480 13.99 -12.28 -3.94
C VAL A 480 14.39 -10.95 -3.30
N GLU A 481 14.13 -9.83 -3.98
CA GLU A 481 14.48 -8.48 -3.50
C GLU A 481 14.02 -8.22 -2.05
N ARG A 482 12.78 -8.62 -1.72
CA ARG A 482 12.23 -8.52 -0.36
C ARG A 482 13.01 -9.32 0.69
N GLU A 483 13.53 -10.49 0.32
CA GLU A 483 14.41 -11.28 1.20
C GLU A 483 15.69 -10.50 1.52
N GLY A 484 16.31 -9.91 0.49
CA GLY A 484 17.50 -9.06 0.66
C GLY A 484 17.26 -7.85 1.56
N PHE A 485 16.16 -7.12 1.35
CA PHE A 485 15.78 -5.99 2.22
C PHE A 485 15.61 -6.40 3.67
N SER A 486 14.90 -7.48 3.94
CA SER A 486 14.66 -7.93 5.30
C SER A 486 15.93 -8.41 6.00
N LEU A 487 16.91 -8.94 5.26
CA LEU A 487 18.23 -9.30 5.81
C LEU A 487 19.08 -8.07 6.15
N ILE A 488 19.12 -7.05 5.27
CA ILE A 488 19.83 -5.78 5.55
C ILE A 488 19.19 -5.08 6.76
N GLN A 489 17.85 -5.02 6.79
CA GLN A 489 17.10 -4.46 7.91
C GLN A 489 17.37 -5.23 9.22
N GLY A 490 17.42 -6.57 9.16
CA GLY A 490 17.77 -7.42 10.30
C GLY A 490 19.16 -7.11 10.87
N SER A 491 20.15 -6.84 10.00
CA SER A 491 21.46 -6.34 10.43
C SER A 491 21.40 -4.94 11.07
N TYR A 492 20.61 -4.02 10.52
CA TYR A 492 20.40 -2.70 11.12
C TYR A 492 19.75 -2.79 12.51
N PHE A 493 18.82 -3.72 12.72
CA PHE A 493 18.19 -3.88 14.03
C PHE A 493 19.17 -4.27 15.14
N THR A 494 20.28 -4.91 14.82
CA THR A 494 21.36 -5.16 15.80
C THR A 494 21.98 -3.86 16.31
N TRP A 495 22.11 -2.83 15.46
CA TRP A 495 22.51 -1.48 15.90
C TRP A 495 21.49 -0.88 16.86
N SER A 496 20.20 -0.93 16.49
CA SER A 496 19.14 -0.41 17.35
C SER A 496 19.10 -1.10 18.72
N LEU A 497 19.33 -2.42 18.75
CA LEU A 497 19.43 -3.20 19.99
C LEU A 497 20.65 -2.80 20.83
N LEU A 498 21.80 -2.57 20.19
CA LEU A 498 22.99 -2.06 20.86
C LEU A 498 22.73 -0.69 21.48
N MET A 499 22.04 0.21 20.77
CA MET A 499 21.67 1.53 21.28
C MET A 499 20.69 1.44 22.47
N GLU A 500 19.68 0.57 22.36
CA GLU A 500 18.73 0.29 23.45
C GLU A 500 19.46 -0.21 24.70
N TRP A 501 20.32 -1.21 24.55
CA TRP A 501 21.12 -1.76 25.63
C TRP A 501 22.03 -0.71 26.29
N ARG A 502 22.73 0.11 25.48
CA ARG A 502 23.60 1.17 26.01
C ARG A 502 22.81 2.22 26.80
N SER A 503 21.58 2.52 26.40
CA SER A 503 20.72 3.46 27.13
C SER A 503 20.45 3.01 28.56
N TYR A 504 20.28 1.70 28.80
CA TYR A 504 20.09 1.13 30.14
C TYR A 504 21.40 0.98 30.93
N SER A 505 22.54 0.74 30.26
CA SER A 505 23.84 0.56 30.91
C SER A 505 24.60 1.86 31.18
N SER A 506 24.10 2.99 30.67
CA SER A 506 24.64 4.36 30.85
C SER A 506 24.77 4.81 32.31
N MET A 507 24.06 4.17 33.25
CA MET A 507 24.19 4.44 34.69
C MET A 507 25.35 3.70 35.37
N SER A 508 26.06 2.81 34.66
CA SER A 508 27.22 2.09 35.22
C SER A 508 28.51 2.87 34.98
N SER A 509 29.27 3.14 36.05
CA SER A 509 30.58 3.81 36.02
C SER A 509 31.75 2.86 35.72
N ASP A 510 31.48 1.64 35.24
CA ASP A 510 32.49 0.60 35.04
C ASP A 510 33.28 0.82 33.74
N LEU A 511 34.57 1.14 33.88
CA LEU A 511 35.51 1.35 32.78
C LEU A 511 35.59 0.13 31.84
N ARG A 512 35.34 -1.09 32.35
CA ARG A 512 35.34 -2.31 31.52
C ARG A 512 34.16 -2.34 30.56
N ILE A 513 33.00 -1.85 30.97
CA ILE A 513 31.79 -1.79 30.13
C ILE A 513 31.98 -0.71 29.06
N ALA A 514 32.66 0.40 29.38
CA ALA A 514 32.98 1.45 28.42
C ALA A 514 33.95 0.98 27.31
N ASN A 515 35.08 0.35 27.66
CA ASN A 515 36.02 -0.15 26.66
C ASN A 515 35.39 -1.23 25.76
N LYS A 516 34.64 -2.16 26.35
CA LYS A 516 33.90 -3.18 25.59
C LYS A 516 32.84 -2.57 24.66
N TYR A 517 32.30 -1.41 25.01
CA TYR A 517 31.30 -0.72 24.19
C TYR A 517 31.92 -0.07 22.95
N GLU A 518 33.13 0.48 23.06
CA GLU A 518 33.87 1.01 21.92
C GLU A 518 34.20 -0.11 20.91
N ASP A 519 34.70 -1.25 21.40
CA ASP A 519 35.02 -2.43 20.57
C ASP A 519 33.79 -2.89 19.75
N VAL A 520 32.62 -3.05 20.38
CA VAL A 520 31.41 -3.51 19.68
C VAL A 520 30.86 -2.47 18.68
N LEU A 521 31.14 -1.18 18.87
CA LEU A 521 30.85 -0.15 17.88
C LEU A 521 31.74 -0.33 16.65
N PHE A 522 33.05 -0.52 16.84
CA PHE A 522 33.98 -0.81 15.75
C PHE A 522 33.60 -2.05 14.97
N ASP A 523 33.27 -3.14 15.66
CA ASP A 523 32.86 -4.40 15.03
C ASP A 523 31.56 -4.24 14.23
N PHE A 524 30.60 -3.46 14.75
CA PHE A 524 29.40 -3.12 14.00
C PHE A 524 29.74 -2.31 12.74
N VAL A 525 30.51 -1.23 12.86
CA VAL A 525 30.86 -0.35 11.75
C VAL A 525 31.56 -1.14 10.63
N GLY A 526 32.56 -1.96 10.98
CA GLY A 526 33.24 -2.83 10.02
C GLY A 526 32.31 -3.85 9.37
N SER A 527 31.39 -4.43 10.14
CA SER A 527 30.36 -5.33 9.58
C SER A 527 29.36 -4.58 8.71
N TRP A 528 28.92 -3.38 9.07
CA TRP A 528 27.95 -2.61 8.32
C TRP A 528 28.53 -2.17 6.97
N GLU A 529 29.68 -1.48 6.98
CA GLU A 529 30.30 -0.97 5.75
C GLU A 529 30.67 -2.08 4.75
N SER A 530 31.02 -3.27 5.23
CA SER A 530 31.36 -4.38 4.34
C SER A 530 30.17 -4.90 3.54
N TRP A 531 28.91 -4.65 3.94
CA TRP A 531 27.74 -5.09 3.17
C TRP A 531 27.76 -4.67 1.71
N LEU A 532 28.32 -3.51 1.37
CA LEU A 532 28.40 -3.01 0.00
C LEU A 532 29.18 -3.94 -0.94
N ASP A 533 30.17 -4.68 -0.42
CA ASP A 533 30.92 -5.66 -1.21
C ASP A 533 30.22 -7.03 -1.26
N TYR A 534 29.31 -7.30 -0.33
CA TYR A 534 28.49 -8.52 -0.31
C TYR A 534 27.25 -8.40 -1.19
N ILE A 535 26.67 -7.20 -1.31
CA ILE A 535 25.56 -6.94 -2.25
C ILE A 535 26.05 -7.15 -3.68
N GLU A 536 27.11 -6.44 -4.08
CA GLU A 536 27.78 -6.68 -5.36
C GLU A 536 29.23 -6.11 -5.26
N PRO A 537 30.26 -6.92 -5.51
CA PRO A 537 31.65 -6.48 -5.48
C PRO A 537 31.90 -5.30 -6.43
N ARG A 538 32.80 -4.39 -6.06
CA ARG A 538 33.17 -3.20 -6.87
C ARG A 538 33.37 -3.47 -8.37
N THR A 539 33.99 -4.59 -8.71
CA THR A 539 34.32 -4.96 -10.10
C THR A 539 33.11 -5.37 -10.94
N THR A 540 31.97 -5.69 -10.32
CA THR A 540 30.79 -6.26 -10.99
C THR A 540 29.51 -5.46 -10.75
N ARG A 541 29.58 -4.31 -10.06
CA ARG A 541 28.42 -3.47 -9.70
C ARG A 541 27.49 -3.08 -10.86
N LEU A 542 28.00 -3.02 -12.08
CA LEU A 542 27.23 -2.64 -13.27
C LEU A 542 26.63 -3.83 -14.03
N ASN A 543 26.93 -5.08 -13.64
CA ASN A 543 26.50 -6.27 -14.38
C ASN A 543 24.98 -6.49 -14.29
N ASP A 544 24.39 -6.28 -13.10
CA ASP A 544 22.95 -6.44 -12.85
C ASP A 544 22.44 -5.34 -11.91
N ILE A 545 22.34 -4.12 -12.45
CA ILE A 545 21.89 -2.94 -11.71
C ILE A 545 20.44 -3.09 -11.26
N GLN A 546 19.58 -3.78 -12.04
CA GLN A 546 18.18 -3.96 -11.67
C GLN A 546 18.03 -4.72 -10.36
N LYS A 547 18.93 -5.68 -10.09
CA LYS A 547 18.93 -6.46 -8.85
C LYS A 547 19.69 -5.77 -7.70
N SER A 548 20.84 -5.17 -7.98
CA SER A 548 21.72 -4.64 -6.93
C SER A 548 21.33 -3.24 -6.44
N LEU A 549 20.80 -2.38 -7.33
CA LEU A 549 20.47 -1.00 -7.01
C LEU A 549 19.47 -0.85 -5.85
N PRO A 550 18.34 -1.58 -5.80
CA PRO A 550 17.41 -1.43 -4.69
C PRO A 550 18.07 -1.78 -3.35
N LEU A 551 18.93 -2.80 -3.32
CA LEU A 551 19.66 -3.23 -2.12
C LEU A 551 20.67 -2.18 -1.65
N PHE A 552 21.39 -1.52 -2.57
CA PHE A 552 22.27 -0.40 -2.23
C PHE A 552 21.49 0.78 -1.65
N ILE A 553 20.35 1.14 -2.26
CA ILE A 553 19.51 2.22 -1.74
C ILE A 553 18.96 1.87 -0.35
N SER A 554 18.47 0.65 -0.14
CA SER A 554 18.01 0.20 1.17
C SER A 554 19.13 0.24 2.23
N HIS A 555 20.35 -0.16 1.86
CA HIS A 555 21.50 -0.04 2.76
C HIS A 555 21.78 1.43 3.09
N LEU A 556 21.76 2.34 2.11
CA LEU A 556 21.97 3.77 2.34
C LEU A 556 20.90 4.35 3.28
N GLU A 557 19.62 4.00 3.06
CA GLU A 557 18.52 4.37 3.94
C GLU A 557 18.86 3.98 5.39
N PHE A 558 19.17 2.70 5.64
CA PHE A 558 19.48 2.22 6.98
C PHE A 558 20.78 2.79 7.56
N THR A 559 21.78 3.13 6.73
CA THR A 559 22.98 3.86 7.19
C THR A 559 22.57 5.19 7.81
N ALA A 560 21.70 5.97 7.15
CA ALA A 560 21.22 7.23 7.69
C ALA A 560 20.38 7.04 8.98
N HIS A 561 19.64 5.92 9.07
CA HIS A 561 18.90 5.57 10.29
C HIS A 561 19.82 5.31 11.49
N THR A 562 21.09 4.92 11.31
CA THR A 562 22.00 4.66 12.43
C THR A 562 22.24 5.93 13.27
N VAL A 563 22.36 7.08 12.62
CA VAL A 563 22.50 8.41 13.24
C VAL A 563 21.24 8.73 14.06
N ILE A 564 20.07 8.59 13.44
CA ILE A 564 18.80 8.94 14.05
C ILE A 564 18.48 8.03 15.24
N SER A 565 18.71 6.72 15.13
CA SER A 565 18.47 5.80 16.25
C SER A 565 19.41 6.06 17.42
N ALA A 566 20.69 6.35 17.17
CA ALA A 566 21.65 6.68 18.22
C ALA A 566 21.23 7.94 18.99
N LEU A 567 20.85 9.01 18.27
CA LEU A 567 20.39 10.25 18.89
C LEU A 567 19.08 10.10 19.65
N ARG A 568 18.16 9.23 19.20
CA ARG A 568 16.91 8.94 19.93
C ARG A 568 17.14 8.25 21.28
N PHE A 569 18.23 7.50 21.40
CA PHE A 569 18.67 6.93 22.68
C PHE A 569 19.63 7.86 23.45
N ASN A 570 19.79 9.12 23.01
CA ASN A 570 20.74 10.10 23.57
C ASN A 570 22.19 9.61 23.59
N ASN A 571 22.57 8.78 22.62
CA ASN A 571 23.91 8.22 22.50
C ASN A 571 24.71 9.01 21.46
N ILE A 572 25.40 10.05 21.92
CA ILE A 572 26.10 11.00 21.05
C ILE A 572 27.31 10.32 20.37
N GLU A 573 28.10 9.55 21.11
CA GLU A 573 29.26 8.81 20.59
C GLU A 573 28.89 7.91 19.39
N ALA A 574 27.84 7.09 19.54
CA ALA A 574 27.38 6.23 18.45
C ALA A 574 26.82 7.02 17.25
N ALA A 575 26.21 8.19 17.50
CA ALA A 575 25.77 9.06 16.42
C ALA A 575 26.95 9.55 15.57
N GLY A 576 28.11 9.83 16.20
CA GLY A 576 29.35 10.15 15.50
C GLY A 576 29.81 9.05 14.53
N TRP A 577 29.80 7.79 14.99
CA TRP A 577 30.09 6.63 14.11
C TRP A 577 29.07 6.45 13.00
N GLY A 578 27.79 6.69 13.26
CA GLY A 578 26.74 6.71 12.23
C GLY A 578 26.99 7.75 11.14
N ILE A 579 27.49 8.93 11.51
CA ILE A 579 27.83 10.00 10.59
C ILE A 579 29.04 9.60 9.74
N ASP A 580 30.07 9.01 10.34
CA ASP A 580 31.23 8.51 9.60
C ASP A 580 30.84 7.44 8.58
N MET A 581 29.98 6.49 8.96
CA MET A 581 29.46 5.48 8.04
C MET A 581 28.68 6.12 6.87
N LEU A 582 27.87 7.14 7.14
CA LEU A 582 27.10 7.83 6.10
C LEU A 582 27.99 8.67 5.18
N ASN A 583 28.99 9.37 5.73
CA ASN A 583 29.95 10.16 4.98
C ASN A 583 30.85 9.29 4.09
N ASN A 584 31.27 8.13 4.59
CA ASN A 584 32.12 7.18 3.86
C ASN A 584 31.37 6.31 2.84
N TRP A 585 30.03 6.29 2.90
CA TRP A 585 29.20 5.36 2.14
C TRP A 585 29.44 5.44 0.63
N TYR A 586 29.46 6.65 0.05
CA TYR A 586 29.68 6.83 -1.38
C TYR A 586 31.09 6.42 -1.80
N GLU A 587 32.12 6.77 -1.03
CA GLU A 587 33.50 6.37 -1.33
C GLU A 587 33.64 4.83 -1.33
N LYS A 588 32.93 4.16 -0.40
CA LYS A 588 32.84 2.70 -0.36
C LYS A 588 32.10 2.11 -1.58
N LEU A 589 31.06 2.78 -2.06
CA LEU A 589 30.23 2.33 -3.19
C LEU A 589 30.80 2.68 -4.58
N SER A 590 31.51 3.78 -4.71
CA SER A 590 31.93 4.31 -6.01
C SER A 590 32.80 3.31 -6.79
N ILE A 591 32.60 3.28 -8.11
CA ILE A 591 33.47 2.53 -9.03
C ILE A 591 34.61 3.46 -9.42
N ARG A 592 35.85 3.05 -9.16
CA ARG A 592 37.03 3.84 -9.49
C ARG A 592 37.06 4.15 -10.97
N ASP A 593 37.14 5.43 -11.28
CA ASP A 593 37.33 5.91 -12.63
C ASP A 593 38.82 6.21 -12.86
N HIS A 594 39.37 5.70 -13.97
CA HIS A 594 40.75 5.93 -14.39
C HIS A 594 40.83 6.83 -15.62
N GLY A 595 39.69 7.30 -16.15
CA GLY A 595 39.64 8.16 -17.32
C GLY A 595 38.32 8.91 -17.45
N GLN A 596 38.43 10.24 -17.37
CA GLN A 596 37.43 11.26 -17.73
C GLN A 596 36.21 11.37 -16.82
N GLY A 597 36.29 12.24 -15.81
CA GLY A 597 35.12 12.82 -15.13
C GLY A 597 34.57 14.04 -15.86
N LEU A 598 34.49 14.00 -17.20
CA LEU A 598 34.04 15.14 -18.03
C LEU A 598 32.50 15.22 -18.08
N GLU A 599 31.84 14.09 -17.94
CA GLU A 599 30.40 13.87 -17.98
C GLU A 599 29.71 14.65 -16.86
N GLU A 600 30.30 14.71 -15.67
CA GLU A 600 29.79 15.51 -14.53
C GLU A 600 29.66 17.02 -14.88
N TYR A 601 30.45 17.50 -15.83
CA TYR A 601 30.45 18.89 -16.29
C TYR A 601 29.62 19.11 -17.57
N ARG A 602 29.46 18.08 -18.41
CA ARG A 602 28.68 18.17 -19.66
C ARG A 602 27.18 17.98 -19.43
N TRP A 603 26.83 17.08 -18.52
CA TRP A 603 25.45 16.77 -18.16
C TRP A 603 24.90 17.79 -17.17
N HIS A 604 23.57 17.86 -17.08
CA HIS A 604 22.87 18.37 -15.90
C HIS A 604 22.95 17.33 -14.77
N SER A 605 24.18 17.03 -14.32
CA SER A 605 24.49 15.98 -13.35
C SER A 605 23.78 16.14 -12.00
N GLU A 606 23.34 17.35 -11.67
CA GLU A 606 22.52 17.61 -10.48
C GLU A 606 21.10 17.05 -10.56
N LEU A 607 20.57 16.75 -11.75
CA LEU A 607 19.24 16.14 -11.90
C LEU A 607 19.28 14.61 -11.83
N VAL A 608 20.47 14.01 -11.95
CA VAL A 608 20.60 12.55 -12.06
C VAL A 608 20.32 11.89 -10.72
N THR A 609 19.21 11.16 -10.63
CA THR A 609 18.79 10.41 -9.45
C THR A 609 18.92 8.91 -9.66
N HIS A 610 18.88 8.12 -8.58
CA HIS A 610 19.06 6.68 -8.68
C HIS A 610 17.91 5.97 -9.44
N ASP A 611 16.68 6.50 -9.41
CA ASP A 611 15.54 5.89 -10.10
C ASP A 611 15.66 5.98 -11.63
N MET A 612 16.43 6.96 -12.13
CA MET A 612 16.70 7.11 -13.56
C MET A 612 17.50 5.93 -14.12
N LEU A 613 18.33 5.27 -13.31
CA LEU A 613 19.17 4.14 -13.74
C LEU A 613 18.35 2.92 -14.19
N LEU A 614 17.07 2.83 -13.80
CA LEU A 614 16.15 1.76 -14.18
C LEU A 614 15.31 2.10 -15.42
N LYS A 615 15.45 3.32 -15.95
CA LYS A 615 14.68 3.86 -17.07
C LYS A 615 15.52 3.89 -18.35
N ASN A 616 14.87 3.93 -19.50
CA ASN A 616 15.56 3.92 -20.79
C ASN A 616 16.20 5.28 -21.07
N SER A 617 17.41 5.29 -21.63
CA SER A 617 18.17 6.53 -21.93
C SER A 617 17.47 7.44 -22.95
N GLY A 618 16.53 6.92 -23.75
CA GLY A 618 15.70 7.71 -24.67
C GLY A 618 14.47 8.36 -24.03
N GLU A 619 14.22 8.17 -22.73
CA GLU A 619 13.12 8.84 -22.03
C GLU A 619 13.43 10.32 -21.78
N LYS A 620 12.39 11.17 -21.73
CA LYS A 620 12.50 12.63 -21.58
C LYS A 620 13.44 13.03 -20.43
N ILE A 621 13.35 12.35 -19.28
CA ILE A 621 14.17 12.62 -18.10
C ILE A 621 15.68 12.46 -18.37
N TRP A 622 16.09 11.49 -19.19
CA TRP A 622 17.49 11.26 -19.53
C TRP A 622 17.94 12.25 -20.59
N ILE A 623 17.11 12.52 -21.59
CA ILE A 623 17.38 13.54 -22.61
C ILE A 623 17.66 14.89 -21.94
N THR A 624 16.80 15.30 -21.00
CA THR A 624 16.98 16.53 -20.22
C THR A 624 18.26 16.48 -19.38
N ALA A 625 18.55 15.37 -18.69
CA ALA A 625 19.75 15.28 -17.85
C ALA A 625 21.07 15.25 -18.64
N LEU A 626 21.06 14.65 -19.84
CA LEU A 626 22.25 14.50 -20.67
C LEU A 626 22.68 15.81 -21.35
N ASN A 627 21.76 16.77 -21.52
CA ASN A 627 22.05 18.08 -22.11
C ASN A 627 22.82 17.94 -23.45
N ASP A 628 22.20 17.25 -24.40
CA ASP A 628 22.73 16.92 -25.73
C ASP A 628 24.01 16.06 -25.76
N SER A 629 24.40 15.45 -24.63
CA SER A 629 25.56 14.56 -24.53
C SER A 629 25.18 13.07 -24.61
N GLU A 630 26.17 12.21 -24.86
CA GLU A 630 25.98 10.76 -24.88
C GLU A 630 25.79 10.18 -23.47
N PHE A 631 24.99 9.11 -23.38
CA PHE A 631 24.76 8.37 -22.14
C PHE A 631 25.87 7.36 -21.87
N HIS A 632 26.43 7.41 -20.65
CA HIS A 632 27.40 6.43 -20.15
C HIS A 632 26.98 5.87 -18.79
N LEU A 633 26.85 4.54 -18.69
CA LEU A 633 26.28 3.89 -17.51
C LEU A 633 27.11 4.06 -16.24
N GLN A 634 28.44 3.95 -16.33
CA GLN A 634 29.32 4.07 -15.16
C GLN A 634 29.31 5.49 -14.56
N PRO A 635 29.48 6.57 -15.35
CA PRO A 635 29.27 7.94 -14.86
C PRO A 635 27.86 8.16 -14.30
N ALA A 636 26.83 7.68 -14.99
CA ALA A 636 25.44 7.78 -14.52
C ALA A 636 25.26 7.13 -13.13
N PHE A 637 25.79 5.92 -12.94
CA PHE A 637 25.75 5.23 -11.65
C PHE A 637 26.47 6.02 -10.55
N ASN A 638 27.72 6.43 -10.78
CA ASN A 638 28.50 7.17 -9.79
C ASN A 638 27.85 8.52 -9.44
N ILE A 639 27.38 9.29 -10.42
CA ILE A 639 26.69 10.57 -10.20
C ILE A 639 25.40 10.36 -9.40
N ALA A 640 24.56 9.40 -9.80
CA ALA A 640 23.31 9.11 -9.10
C ALA A 640 23.53 8.71 -7.63
N MET A 641 24.52 7.85 -7.36
CA MET A 641 24.85 7.42 -6.00
C MET A 641 25.46 8.54 -5.15
N ASN A 642 26.28 9.40 -5.76
CA ASN A 642 26.83 10.58 -5.07
C ASN A 642 25.72 11.56 -4.68
N ASN A 643 24.77 11.82 -5.60
CA ASN A 643 23.61 12.65 -5.34
C ASN A 643 22.73 12.06 -4.23
N ALA A 644 22.38 10.77 -4.30
CA ALA A 644 21.57 10.10 -3.28
C ALA A 644 22.23 10.14 -1.89
N SER A 645 23.54 9.90 -1.81
CA SER A 645 24.30 9.99 -0.55
C SER A 645 24.38 11.42 -0.01
N PHE A 646 24.64 12.40 -0.88
CA PHE A 646 24.66 13.82 -0.51
C PHE A 646 23.29 14.29 0.00
N ASP A 647 22.22 13.96 -0.72
CA ASP A 647 20.86 14.32 -0.37
C ASP A 647 20.45 13.74 0.98
N LEU A 648 20.75 12.46 1.25
CA LEU A 648 20.47 11.87 2.56
C LEU A 648 21.32 12.44 3.69
N ARG A 649 22.55 12.90 3.44
CA ARG A 649 23.33 13.65 4.45
C ARG A 649 22.67 14.98 4.79
N VAL A 650 22.22 15.72 3.79
CA VAL A 650 21.50 16.99 3.99
C VAL A 650 20.18 16.76 4.72
N ILE A 651 19.40 15.75 4.33
CA ILE A 651 18.15 15.37 5.01
C ILE A 651 18.41 14.97 6.47
N THR A 652 19.45 14.15 6.71
CA THR A 652 19.81 13.73 8.07
C THR A 652 20.23 14.94 8.90
N ALA A 653 21.04 15.86 8.36
CA ALA A 653 21.43 17.10 9.03
C ALA A 653 20.20 17.97 9.38
N CYS A 654 19.27 18.15 8.44
CA CYS A 654 18.02 18.89 8.69
C CYS A 654 17.18 18.24 9.78
N TYR A 655 17.02 16.92 9.73
CA TYR A 655 16.24 16.17 10.71
C TYR A 655 16.89 16.28 12.11
N VAL A 656 18.21 16.11 12.20
CA VAL A 656 18.99 16.25 13.44
C VAL A 656 18.85 17.65 14.03
N LEU A 657 18.84 18.70 13.21
CA LEU A 657 18.65 20.08 13.65
C LEU A 657 17.27 20.35 14.28
N LEU A 658 16.25 19.59 13.89
CA LEU A 658 14.90 19.75 14.47
C LEU A 658 14.76 19.13 15.87
N LYS A 659 15.83 18.53 16.44
CA LYS A 659 15.74 17.78 17.71
C LYS A 659 15.29 18.68 18.85
N PRO A 660 14.31 18.25 19.66
CA PRO A 660 14.01 18.93 20.92
C PRO A 660 15.24 18.95 21.84
N ASP A 661 15.38 20.05 22.58
CA ASP A 661 16.42 20.27 23.61
C ASP A 661 17.87 20.21 23.08
N LEU A 662 18.12 20.76 21.89
CA LEU A 662 19.49 20.90 21.33
C LEU A 662 20.35 21.97 22.00
N ASN A 663 19.72 22.92 22.71
CA ASN A 663 20.39 24.09 23.26
C ASN A 663 21.52 23.67 24.23
N GLY A 664 22.78 23.83 23.79
CA GLY A 664 23.98 23.57 24.58
C GLY A 664 24.79 22.31 24.22
N ASN A 665 24.38 21.50 23.24
CA ASN A 665 25.15 20.31 22.82
C ASN A 665 26.06 20.61 21.62
N GLU A 666 27.27 21.11 21.89
CA GLU A 666 28.27 21.46 20.86
C GLU A 666 28.67 20.28 19.95
N GLN A 667 28.61 19.04 20.44
CA GLN A 667 28.91 17.87 19.62
C GLN A 667 27.89 17.66 18.50
N ILE A 668 26.60 17.91 18.76
CA ILE A 668 25.56 17.78 17.72
C ILE A 668 25.74 18.87 16.64
N LYS A 669 26.20 20.07 17.01
CA LYS A 669 26.53 21.10 16.02
C LYS A 669 27.70 20.66 15.13
N GLN A 670 28.76 20.09 15.72
CA GLN A 670 29.88 19.52 14.98
C GLN A 670 29.43 18.39 14.04
N TYR A 671 28.46 17.58 14.47
CA TYR A 671 27.89 16.48 13.69
C TYR A 671 27.08 16.96 12.49
N ILE A 672 26.24 17.98 12.67
CA ILE A 672 25.54 18.64 11.57
C ILE A 672 26.54 19.19 10.57
N GLN A 673 27.58 19.90 11.05
CA GLN A 673 28.64 20.42 10.19
C GLN A 673 29.36 19.30 9.44
N ALA A 674 29.68 18.18 10.09
CA ALA A 674 30.36 17.05 9.48
C ALA A 674 29.55 16.35 8.40
N LEU A 675 28.22 16.21 8.58
CA LEU A 675 27.31 15.70 7.54
C LEU A 675 27.32 16.61 6.31
N LEU A 676 27.26 17.93 6.52
CA LEU A 676 27.23 18.93 5.47
C LEU A 676 28.58 19.03 4.73
N SER A 677 29.69 19.06 5.44
CA SER A 677 31.04 19.19 4.88
C SER A 677 31.63 17.88 4.35
N CYS A 678 31.01 16.73 4.67
CA CYS A 678 31.56 15.39 4.44
C CYS A 678 32.89 15.12 5.17
N THR A 679 33.05 15.65 6.38
CA THR A 679 34.26 15.40 7.18
C THR A 679 34.06 14.25 8.15
N SER A 680 35.10 13.45 8.39
CA SER A 680 35.06 12.42 9.42
C SER A 680 35.11 13.02 10.83
N ILE A 681 34.29 12.48 11.73
CA ILE A 681 34.37 12.71 13.17
C ILE A 681 35.57 11.97 13.74
N HIS A 682 35.77 10.71 13.33
CA HIS A 682 36.93 9.89 13.70
C HIS A 682 37.86 9.72 12.49
N PRO A 683 38.84 10.63 12.28
CA PRO A 683 39.69 10.60 11.09
C PRO A 683 40.63 9.39 11.10
N THR A 684 40.43 8.48 10.14
CA THR A 684 41.26 7.28 9.95
C THR A 684 42.25 7.40 8.79
N GLY A 685 42.45 8.62 8.26
CA GLY A 685 43.43 8.93 7.20
C GLY A 685 43.00 8.57 5.77
N ALA A 686 41.74 8.18 5.56
CA ALA A 686 41.29 7.53 4.32
C ALA A 686 40.16 8.25 3.55
N LEU A 687 39.98 9.57 3.68
CA LEU A 687 39.08 10.31 2.78
C LEU A 687 39.85 10.73 1.52
N GLY A 688 39.75 9.91 0.47
CA GLY A 688 40.51 10.08 -0.76
C GLY A 688 39.61 10.07 -2.00
N GLY A 689 38.64 10.98 -2.10
CA GLY A 689 37.75 11.06 -3.27
C GLY A 689 37.04 12.40 -3.46
N ARG A 690 36.54 12.63 -4.69
CA ARG A 690 35.65 13.77 -5.04
C ARG A 690 34.25 13.52 -4.48
N VAL A 691 34.01 13.86 -3.22
CA VAL A 691 32.69 13.76 -2.58
C VAL A 691 32.03 15.14 -2.54
N LYS A 692 30.73 15.22 -2.79
CA LYS A 692 29.99 16.50 -2.70
C LYS A 692 29.98 17.00 -1.25
N SER A 693 30.30 18.28 -1.05
CA SER A 693 30.23 18.95 0.24
C SER A 693 29.46 20.25 0.12
N VAL A 694 28.86 20.67 1.22
CA VAL A 694 28.18 21.97 1.34
C VAL A 694 29.22 23.01 1.73
N SER A 695 29.62 23.83 0.77
CA SER A 695 30.57 24.93 0.99
C SER A 695 29.90 26.27 1.25
N ASN A 696 28.66 26.45 0.78
CA ASN A 696 27.85 27.66 0.95
C ASN A 696 26.36 27.34 0.84
N ALA A 697 25.51 28.34 1.08
CA ALA A 697 24.05 28.21 1.03
C ALA A 697 23.49 27.85 -0.37
N SER A 698 24.19 28.15 -1.48
CA SER A 698 23.77 27.71 -2.82
C SER A 698 23.74 26.18 -2.94
N CYS A 699 24.61 25.46 -2.22
CA CYS A 699 24.58 24.00 -2.21
C CYS A 699 23.31 23.45 -1.54
N ILE A 700 22.84 24.12 -0.47
CA ILE A 700 21.61 23.75 0.25
C ILE A 700 20.39 23.94 -0.64
N ILE A 701 20.33 25.07 -1.37
CA ILE A 701 19.25 25.33 -2.33
C ILE A 701 19.27 24.29 -3.45
N GLY A 702 20.44 23.94 -3.97
CA GLY A 702 20.58 22.89 -4.97
C GLY A 702 20.05 21.53 -4.49
N ALA A 703 20.41 21.12 -3.28
CA ALA A 703 19.86 19.91 -2.65
C ALA A 703 18.34 20.01 -2.53
N TYR A 704 17.83 21.14 -2.05
CA TYR A 704 16.41 21.39 -1.87
C TYR A 704 15.62 21.31 -3.19
N ILE A 705 16.15 21.86 -4.29
CA ILE A 705 15.55 21.76 -5.63
C ILE A 705 15.35 20.29 -6.02
N ARG A 706 16.37 19.45 -5.84
CA ARG A 706 16.29 18.01 -6.15
C ARG A 706 15.36 17.27 -5.19
N HIS A 707 15.34 17.62 -3.90
CA HIS A 707 14.46 16.98 -2.92
C HIS A 707 12.98 17.29 -3.15
N ARG A 708 12.67 18.51 -3.61
CA ARG A 708 11.30 18.93 -3.91
C ARG A 708 10.75 18.32 -5.18
N ASP A 709 11.62 17.84 -6.08
CA ASP A 709 11.24 17.24 -7.37
C ASP A 709 10.08 18.02 -8.03
N TYR A 710 10.32 19.31 -8.28
CA TYR A 710 9.27 20.25 -8.70
C TYR A 710 8.47 19.78 -9.92
N SER A 711 9.13 19.11 -10.86
CA SER A 711 8.49 18.54 -12.06
C SER A 711 7.34 17.57 -11.74
N ASN A 712 7.42 16.90 -10.58
CA ASN A 712 6.43 15.94 -10.08
C ASN A 712 5.77 16.42 -8.78
N TYR A 713 5.94 17.67 -8.38
CA TYR A 713 5.48 18.23 -7.10
C TYR A 713 5.85 17.39 -5.87
N GLY A 714 7.01 16.74 -5.88
CA GLY A 714 7.45 15.86 -4.80
C GLY A 714 6.78 14.47 -4.78
N GLU A 715 5.81 14.20 -5.66
CA GLU A 715 5.16 12.89 -5.80
C GLU A 715 5.92 11.93 -6.73
N GLY A 716 6.97 12.40 -7.40
CA GLY A 716 7.83 11.56 -8.23
C GLY A 716 8.55 10.51 -7.43
N THR A 717 9.08 9.48 -8.11
CA THR A 717 9.70 8.30 -7.47
C THR A 717 10.79 8.68 -6.46
N TYR A 718 11.61 9.69 -6.78
CA TYR A 718 12.68 10.16 -5.91
C TYR A 718 12.16 10.97 -4.71
N GLY A 719 11.23 11.92 -4.92
CA GLY A 719 10.60 12.67 -3.82
C GLY A 719 9.82 11.78 -2.85
N ALA A 720 9.12 10.78 -3.37
CA ALA A 720 8.43 9.75 -2.58
C ALA A 720 9.42 8.88 -1.78
N TRP A 721 10.59 8.57 -2.34
CA TRP A 721 11.66 7.87 -1.63
C TRP A 721 12.18 8.69 -0.44
N LEU A 722 12.49 9.97 -0.62
CA LEU A 722 12.95 10.85 0.47
C LEU A 722 11.87 10.99 1.57
N SER A 723 10.61 11.14 1.17
CA SER A 723 9.48 11.22 2.11
C SER A 723 9.30 9.92 2.90
N LYS A 724 9.48 8.76 2.26
CA LYS A 724 9.49 7.44 2.94
C LYS A 724 10.61 7.36 3.98
N VAL A 725 11.82 7.85 3.68
CA VAL A 725 12.94 7.87 4.62
C VAL A 725 12.65 8.80 5.82
N LEU A 726 12.04 9.96 5.57
CA LEU A 726 11.66 10.88 6.63
C LEU A 726 10.56 10.32 7.55
N ASP A 727 9.53 9.70 6.97
CA ASP A 727 8.49 9.00 7.73
C ASP A 727 9.09 7.85 8.57
N SER A 728 10.07 7.11 8.03
CA SER A 728 10.74 6.05 8.79
C SER A 728 11.63 6.60 9.91
N PHE A 729 12.33 7.74 9.71
CA PHE A 729 13.03 8.45 10.79
C PHE A 729 12.08 8.82 11.93
N GLY A 730 10.85 9.27 11.60
CA GLY A 730 9.78 9.58 12.55
C GLY A 730 9.37 8.38 13.41
N LYS A 731 9.34 7.18 12.83
CA LYS A 731 8.88 5.93 13.45
C LYS A 731 9.92 5.19 14.30
N VAL A 732 11.21 5.52 14.18
CA VAL A 732 12.28 4.88 14.97
C VAL A 732 11.98 5.03 16.47
N ASN A 733 11.83 3.92 17.19
CA ASN A 733 11.49 3.86 18.62
C ASN A 733 10.33 4.74 19.05
N GLU A 734 9.31 4.80 18.20
CA GLU A 734 8.06 5.41 18.56
C GLU A 734 7.46 4.78 19.82
N GLN A 735 7.13 5.61 20.81
CA GLN A 735 6.45 5.16 22.01
C GLN A 735 5.10 4.52 21.64
N ARG A 736 4.67 3.52 22.42
CA ARG A 736 3.40 2.82 22.20
C ARG A 736 2.25 3.83 22.07
N ARG A 737 1.66 3.90 20.88
CA ARG A 737 0.53 4.78 20.56
C ARG A 737 -0.80 4.16 21.03
N VAL A 738 -1.70 5.01 21.51
CA VAL A 738 -3.10 4.69 21.79
C VAL A 738 -3.93 5.05 20.55
N SER A 739 -4.71 4.10 20.05
CA SER A 739 -5.56 4.29 18.87
C SER A 739 -6.48 5.51 19.02
N GLY A 740 -6.64 6.31 17.95
CA GLY A 740 -7.50 7.49 17.92
C GLY A 740 -6.83 8.82 18.34
N ARG A 741 -5.53 8.81 18.69
CA ARG A 741 -4.76 10.03 18.96
C ARG A 741 -3.80 10.35 17.81
N ILE A 742 -3.68 11.64 17.50
CA ILE A 742 -2.66 12.15 16.58
C ILE A 742 -1.38 12.31 17.37
N TYR A 743 -0.33 11.60 16.96
CA TYR A 743 1.00 11.69 17.55
C TYR A 743 1.90 12.42 16.56
N SER A 744 2.31 13.63 16.91
CA SER A 744 3.41 14.33 16.25
C SER A 744 4.71 13.88 16.90
N GLY A 745 5.52 13.09 16.18
CA GLY A 745 6.89 12.83 16.58
C GLY A 745 7.77 14.09 16.41
N TRP A 746 9.05 13.98 16.75
CA TRP A 746 10.08 14.98 16.41
C TRP A 746 10.12 15.24 14.89
N GLY A 747 9.75 14.25 14.08
CA GLY A 747 9.94 14.28 12.64
C GLY A 747 8.93 15.09 11.83
N ARG A 748 9.41 15.45 10.64
CA ARG A 748 8.67 15.90 9.46
C ARG A 748 8.53 14.72 8.50
N ASN A 749 7.50 14.72 7.65
CA ASN A 749 7.18 13.56 6.81
C ASN A 749 7.66 13.72 5.36
N ASP A 750 8.15 14.90 5.01
CA ASP A 750 8.51 15.27 3.64
C ASP A 750 9.53 16.44 3.67
N PRO A 751 10.27 16.66 2.57
CA PRO A 751 11.26 17.74 2.50
C PRO A 751 10.71 19.16 2.73
N HIS A 752 9.49 19.46 2.27
CA HIS A 752 8.89 20.79 2.43
C HIS A 752 8.63 21.11 3.91
N SER A 753 8.12 20.15 4.66
CA SER A 753 7.84 20.37 6.08
C SER A 753 9.11 20.56 6.93
N MET A 754 10.31 20.28 6.39
CA MET A 754 11.62 20.60 6.99
C MET A 754 12.16 22.00 6.66
N ASN A 755 11.41 22.87 5.97
CA ASN A 755 11.88 24.21 5.53
C ASN A 755 12.58 25.02 6.62
N ARG A 756 12.10 25.00 7.87
CA ARG A 756 12.76 25.69 8.99
C ARG A 756 14.23 25.27 9.17
N ALA A 757 14.53 23.98 9.07
CA ALA A 757 15.90 23.47 9.21
C ALA A 757 16.77 23.81 8.00
N TYR A 758 16.23 23.74 6.78
CA TYR A 758 16.93 24.18 5.57
C TYR A 758 17.33 25.65 5.66
N VAL A 759 16.40 26.51 6.07
CA VAL A 759 16.62 27.95 6.19
C VAL A 759 17.67 28.24 7.25
N GLU A 760 17.60 27.63 8.43
CA GLU A 760 18.58 27.85 9.49
C GLU A 760 19.99 27.41 9.07
N ILE A 761 20.13 26.25 8.40
CA ILE A 761 21.42 25.82 7.83
C ILE A 761 21.91 26.83 6.78
N ALA A 762 21.05 27.27 5.87
CA ALA A 762 21.43 28.23 4.82
C ALA A 762 21.83 29.60 5.38
N VAL A 763 21.13 30.10 6.41
CA VAL A 763 21.49 31.32 7.14
C VAL A 763 22.85 31.15 7.82
N SER A 764 23.10 29.99 8.44
CA SER A 764 24.40 29.73 9.09
C SER A 764 25.59 29.76 8.14
N LEU A 765 25.36 29.47 6.86
CA LEU A 765 26.36 29.50 5.79
C LEU A 765 26.45 30.86 5.08
N SER A 766 25.64 31.85 5.46
CA SER A 766 25.51 33.16 4.81
C SER A 766 26.33 34.26 5.49
N ASN A 767 27.57 33.95 5.89
CA ASN A 767 28.49 34.95 6.47
C ASN A 767 28.77 36.13 5.51
N ASN A 768 28.66 35.88 4.20
CA ASN A 768 28.68 36.88 3.14
C ASN A 768 27.50 36.63 2.18
N GLN A 769 27.16 37.63 1.36
CA GLN A 769 26.25 37.42 0.23
C GLN A 769 26.83 36.38 -0.73
N TRP A 770 25.96 35.57 -1.31
CA TRP A 770 26.32 34.48 -2.22
C TRP A 770 25.40 34.49 -3.43
N GLN A 771 25.77 33.75 -4.47
CA GLN A 771 24.94 33.60 -5.67
C GLN A 771 24.66 32.12 -5.91
N LEU A 772 23.48 31.82 -6.43
CA LEU A 772 23.15 30.47 -6.88
C LEU A 772 24.12 30.05 -7.99
N ALA A 773 24.70 28.86 -7.86
CA ALA A 773 25.69 28.36 -8.82
C ALA A 773 25.12 28.33 -10.24
N LYS A 774 25.93 28.73 -11.23
CA LYS A 774 25.52 28.84 -12.65
C LYS A 774 24.81 27.57 -13.17
N LYS A 775 25.31 26.38 -12.80
CA LYS A 775 24.70 25.09 -13.19
C LYS A 775 23.22 24.99 -12.82
N TRP A 776 22.81 25.55 -11.68
CA TRP A 776 21.41 25.55 -11.26
C TRP A 776 20.57 26.54 -12.07
N TYR A 777 21.11 27.71 -12.43
CA TYR A 777 20.42 28.59 -13.39
C TYR A 777 20.26 27.91 -14.74
N ASP A 778 21.31 27.25 -15.26
CA ASP A 778 21.26 26.52 -16.53
C ASP A 778 20.18 25.42 -16.50
N ILE A 779 20.02 24.72 -15.37
CA ILE A 779 18.97 23.70 -15.15
C ILE A 779 17.58 24.32 -15.00
N ILE A 780 17.42 25.33 -14.14
CA ILE A 780 16.12 25.98 -13.90
C ILE A 780 15.60 26.59 -15.20
N PHE A 781 16.49 27.08 -16.05
CA PHE A 781 16.12 27.75 -17.29
C PHE A 781 16.01 26.81 -18.50
N SER A 782 16.36 25.53 -18.37
CA SER A 782 16.17 24.51 -19.42
C SER A 782 14.75 23.90 -19.38
N GLU A 783 14.49 22.95 -20.29
CA GLU A 783 13.21 22.21 -20.33
C GLU A 783 12.97 21.30 -19.11
N ALA A 784 13.94 21.21 -18.18
CA ALA A 784 13.77 20.49 -16.92
C ALA A 784 12.70 21.13 -16.01
N PHE A 785 12.49 22.44 -16.11
CA PHE A 785 11.56 23.20 -15.30
C PHE A 785 10.53 23.91 -16.17
N ARG A 786 9.24 23.59 -15.96
CA ARG A 786 8.14 24.33 -16.55
C ARG A 786 8.01 25.70 -15.88
N HIS A 787 7.24 26.59 -16.51
CA HIS A 787 6.96 27.92 -15.96
C HIS A 787 6.37 27.85 -14.54
N GLN A 788 5.34 27.04 -14.35
CA GLN A 788 4.77 26.71 -13.03
C GLN A 788 5.78 26.16 -12.01
N ASP A 789 6.76 25.36 -12.45
CA ASP A 789 7.74 24.74 -11.55
C ASP A 789 8.66 25.83 -10.98
N LYS A 790 9.06 26.79 -11.84
CA LYS A 790 9.81 28.00 -11.46
C LYS A 790 9.01 28.88 -10.48
N GLU A 791 7.72 29.11 -10.75
CA GLU A 791 6.85 29.86 -9.83
C GLU A 791 6.74 29.18 -8.46
N SER A 792 6.62 27.84 -8.44
CA SER A 792 6.57 27.07 -7.20
C SER A 792 7.86 27.20 -6.41
N PHE A 793 9.00 27.18 -7.10
CA PHE A 793 10.30 27.42 -6.49
C PHE A 793 10.41 28.85 -5.93
N VAL A 794 9.95 29.87 -6.67
CA VAL A 794 9.90 31.26 -6.18
C VAL A 794 9.03 31.38 -4.92
N ARG A 795 7.86 30.74 -4.87
CA ARG A 795 7.00 30.73 -3.68
C ARG A 795 7.70 30.13 -2.46
N ASP A 796 8.39 29.01 -2.65
CA ASP A 796 9.19 28.39 -1.58
C ASP A 796 10.33 29.30 -1.11
N LEU A 797 11.03 29.99 -2.02
CA LEU A 797 12.09 30.94 -1.66
C LEU A 797 11.55 32.17 -0.91
N GLN A 798 10.35 32.65 -1.26
CA GLN A 798 9.65 33.71 -0.51
C GLN A 798 9.29 33.25 0.90
N GLU A 799 8.84 32.00 1.05
CA GLU A 799 8.63 31.40 2.36
C GLU A 799 9.94 31.31 3.15
N TRP A 800 11.05 30.93 2.50
CA TRP A 800 12.36 30.87 3.14
C TRP A 800 12.84 32.24 3.66
N ILE A 801 12.57 33.33 2.93
CA ILE A 801 12.82 34.70 3.41
C ILE A 801 12.02 34.94 4.70
N ARG A 802 10.72 34.62 4.72
CA ARG A 802 9.87 34.81 5.90
C ARG A 802 10.36 33.99 7.10
N LEU A 803 10.65 32.70 6.88
CA LEU A 803 11.14 31.80 7.91
C LEU A 803 12.50 32.22 8.49
N SER A 804 13.34 32.91 7.70
CA SER A 804 14.63 33.42 8.18
C SER A 804 14.47 34.54 9.22
N GLU A 805 13.35 35.27 9.19
CA GLU A 805 13.02 36.32 10.16
C GLU A 805 12.52 35.74 11.48
N ASP A 806 11.90 34.55 11.43
CA ASP A 806 11.36 33.83 12.60
C ASP A 806 12.45 33.11 13.42
N ILE A 807 13.74 33.20 13.04
CA ILE A 807 14.85 32.58 13.76
C ILE A 807 15.26 33.48 14.94
N GLU A 808 14.70 33.22 16.13
CA GLU A 808 15.06 33.95 17.36
C GLU A 808 16.27 33.34 18.10
N GLU A 809 16.39 32.01 18.09
CA GLU A 809 17.46 31.26 18.78
C GLU A 809 18.20 30.32 17.82
N PRO A 810 19.26 30.80 17.13
CA PRO A 810 20.01 29.98 16.20
C PRO A 810 20.84 28.92 16.94
N ILE A 811 20.80 27.68 16.45
CA ILE A 811 21.59 26.57 16.96
C ILE A 811 22.98 26.57 16.30
N LEU A 812 23.04 26.83 14.99
CA LEU A 812 24.27 26.71 14.18
C LEU A 812 25.10 28.01 14.09
N THR A 813 24.59 29.14 14.59
CA THR A 813 25.26 30.44 14.47
C THR A 813 25.16 31.21 15.78
N ASN A 814 26.15 32.06 16.06
CA ASN A 814 26.13 32.93 17.23
C ASN A 814 25.09 34.04 17.07
N LYS A 815 24.39 34.40 18.15
CA LYS A 815 23.37 35.46 18.15
C LYS A 815 23.93 36.80 17.61
N ASP A 816 25.21 37.10 17.89
CA ASP A 816 25.87 38.34 17.44
C ASP A 816 25.98 38.45 15.91
N ASN A 817 26.12 37.33 15.20
CA ASN A 817 26.28 37.31 13.74
C ASN A 817 24.95 37.06 13.01
N LEU A 818 23.88 36.71 13.73
CA LEU A 818 22.61 36.28 13.16
C LEU A 818 22.00 37.35 12.26
N THR A 819 21.91 38.60 12.73
CA THR A 819 21.30 39.71 11.97
C THR A 819 22.01 39.94 10.64
N THR A 820 23.34 39.89 10.65
CA THR A 820 24.16 40.04 9.44
C THR A 820 23.95 38.86 8.48
N ASN A 821 23.96 37.63 9.01
CA ASN A 821 23.77 36.43 8.21
C ASN A 821 22.38 36.34 7.58
N VAL A 822 21.33 36.71 8.32
CA VAL A 822 19.95 36.80 7.82
C VAL A 822 19.85 37.86 6.72
N SER A 823 20.46 39.04 6.90
CA SER A 823 20.49 40.08 5.87
C SER A 823 21.18 39.61 4.58
N ASN A 824 22.36 38.99 4.71
CA ASN A 824 23.09 38.42 3.58
C ASN A 824 22.31 37.32 2.87
N PHE A 825 21.68 36.42 3.63
CA PHE A 825 20.82 35.36 3.11
C PHE A 825 19.64 35.92 2.33
N LYS A 826 18.88 36.85 2.92
CA LYS A 826 17.72 37.50 2.29
C LYS A 826 18.10 38.18 0.98
N ASN A 827 19.17 38.97 0.98
CA ASN A 827 19.65 39.65 -0.24
C ASN A 827 20.04 38.65 -1.33
N SER A 828 20.68 37.54 -0.96
CA SER A 828 21.08 36.49 -1.90
C SER A 828 19.87 35.75 -2.48
N ILE A 829 18.88 35.39 -1.65
CA ILE A 829 17.63 34.75 -2.10
C ILE A 829 16.83 35.71 -2.98
N GLN A 830 16.74 36.99 -2.61
CA GLN A 830 16.05 37.99 -3.40
C GLN A 830 16.67 38.13 -4.79
N GLN A 831 18.01 38.15 -4.91
CA GLN A 831 18.69 38.15 -6.21
C GLN A 831 18.35 36.92 -7.06
N VAL A 832 18.18 35.74 -6.44
CA VAL A 832 17.74 34.53 -7.15
C VAL A 832 16.32 34.67 -7.66
N ILE A 833 15.41 35.14 -6.80
CA ILE A 833 14.00 35.40 -7.15
C ILE A 833 13.91 36.41 -8.29
N ASP A 834 14.61 37.55 -8.18
CA ASP A 834 14.58 38.62 -9.17
C ASP A 834 15.06 38.13 -10.52
N ARG A 835 16.13 37.31 -10.56
CA ARG A 835 16.66 36.76 -11.81
C ARG A 835 15.72 35.74 -12.46
N ILE A 836 15.05 34.90 -11.66
CA ILE A 836 14.05 33.96 -12.18
C ILE A 836 12.84 34.72 -12.72
N ASN A 837 12.31 35.68 -11.94
CA ASN A 837 11.17 36.49 -12.34
C ASN A 837 11.47 37.33 -13.58
N GLN A 838 12.66 37.92 -13.69
CA GLN A 838 13.08 38.68 -14.87
C GLN A 838 13.00 37.80 -16.12
N GLN A 839 13.60 36.61 -16.09
CA GLN A 839 13.57 35.72 -17.24
C GLN A 839 12.15 35.21 -17.56
N GLN A 840 11.35 34.89 -16.54
CA GLN A 840 9.95 34.48 -16.75
C GLN A 840 9.14 35.59 -17.40
N ASN A 841 9.30 36.82 -16.92
CA ASN A 841 8.65 38.00 -17.48
C ASN A 841 9.09 38.28 -18.92
N GLU A 842 10.36 38.08 -19.27
CA GLU A 842 10.85 38.21 -20.65
C GLU A 842 10.21 37.14 -21.56
N ILE A 843 10.15 35.87 -21.12
CA ILE A 843 9.52 34.78 -21.87
C ILE A 843 8.02 35.04 -22.08
N VAL A 844 7.31 35.52 -21.05
CA VAL A 844 5.88 35.85 -21.15
C VAL A 844 5.66 37.04 -22.08
N ALA A 845 6.53 38.06 -22.02
CA ALA A 845 6.46 39.23 -22.90
C ALA A 845 6.65 38.85 -24.38
N GLU A 846 7.59 37.94 -24.68
CA GLU A 846 7.84 37.45 -26.05
C GLU A 846 6.81 36.44 -26.55
N ALA A 847 6.10 35.75 -25.65
CA ALA A 847 5.15 34.70 -26.04
C ALA A 847 3.94 35.26 -26.80
N GLU A 848 3.52 34.56 -27.85
CA GLU A 848 2.28 34.82 -28.56
C GLU A 848 1.06 34.54 -27.69
N ILE A 849 -0.05 35.24 -27.96
CA ILE A 849 -1.34 34.97 -27.31
C ILE A 849 -1.94 33.68 -27.87
N ASP A 850 -2.46 32.82 -27.00
CA ASP A 850 -3.18 31.60 -27.37
C ASP A 850 -4.62 31.93 -27.79
N GLU A 851 -4.78 32.19 -29.09
CA GLU A 851 -6.08 32.50 -29.70
C GLU A 851 -7.09 31.33 -29.60
N GLU A 852 -6.63 30.08 -29.56
CA GLU A 852 -7.52 28.93 -29.36
C GLU A 852 -8.11 28.92 -27.96
N LEU A 853 -7.30 29.28 -26.95
CA LEU A 853 -7.75 29.43 -25.58
C LEU A 853 -8.72 30.60 -25.42
N LEU A 854 -8.45 31.76 -26.04
CA LEU A 854 -9.39 32.89 -26.03
C LEU A 854 -10.72 32.52 -26.69
N THR A 855 -10.67 31.76 -27.79
CA THR A 855 -11.87 31.21 -28.45
C THR A 855 -12.63 30.28 -27.50
N ARG A 856 -11.93 29.42 -26.75
CA ARG A 856 -12.55 28.57 -25.73
C ARG A 856 -13.23 29.38 -24.62
N PHE A 857 -12.58 30.41 -24.10
CA PHE A 857 -13.20 31.33 -23.15
C PHE A 857 -14.45 31.98 -23.75
N GLY A 858 -14.40 32.40 -25.01
CA GLY A 858 -15.56 32.93 -25.74
C GLY A 858 -16.71 31.94 -25.82
N LEU A 859 -16.45 30.68 -26.15
CA LEU A 859 -17.46 29.61 -26.19
C LEU A 859 -18.08 29.35 -24.82
N THR A 860 -17.26 29.22 -23.77
CA THR A 860 -17.74 28.99 -22.39
C THR A 860 -18.57 30.18 -21.90
N CYS A 861 -18.14 31.41 -22.18
CA CYS A 861 -18.92 32.62 -21.86
C CYS A 861 -20.21 32.71 -22.66
N SER A 862 -20.22 32.25 -23.92
CA SER A 862 -21.40 32.25 -24.78
C SER A 862 -22.52 31.36 -24.24
N GLN A 863 -22.20 30.30 -23.50
CA GLN A 863 -23.19 29.49 -22.79
C GLN A 863 -24.03 30.29 -21.78
N ALA A 864 -23.51 31.42 -21.27
CA ALA A 864 -24.28 32.31 -20.40
C ALA A 864 -25.47 32.96 -21.13
N ILE A 865 -25.43 33.04 -22.47
CA ILE A 865 -26.42 33.74 -23.30
C ILE A 865 -27.50 32.78 -23.79
N TYR A 866 -27.14 31.62 -24.32
CA TYR A 866 -28.12 30.66 -24.88
C TYR A 866 -28.54 29.55 -23.90
N GLY A 867 -27.88 29.43 -22.74
CA GLY A 867 -28.19 28.44 -21.70
C GLY A 867 -27.79 27.00 -22.04
N ASP A 868 -27.93 26.09 -21.08
CA ASP A 868 -28.05 24.65 -21.38
C ASP A 868 -29.42 24.42 -22.07
N GLU A 869 -29.58 23.38 -22.89
CA GLU A 869 -30.69 23.15 -23.86
C GLU A 869 -32.16 23.22 -23.34
N LYS A 870 -32.43 23.67 -22.11
CA LYS A 870 -33.75 23.80 -21.50
C LYS A 870 -33.96 25.22 -20.94
N ASP A 871 -34.60 26.04 -21.77
CA ASP A 871 -35.14 27.38 -21.53
C ASP A 871 -34.13 28.49 -21.13
N PRO A 872 -34.21 29.68 -21.76
CA PRO A 872 -33.39 30.82 -21.36
C PRO A 872 -33.66 31.23 -19.90
N GLU A 873 -32.67 31.77 -19.20
CA GLU A 873 -32.83 32.24 -17.83
C GLU A 873 -33.34 33.70 -17.76
N PHE A 874 -33.84 34.11 -16.59
CA PHE A 874 -34.21 35.50 -16.32
C PHE A 874 -33.01 36.46 -16.50
N PRO A 875 -33.16 37.60 -17.20
CA PRO A 875 -34.39 38.19 -17.74
C PRO A 875 -34.64 37.89 -19.23
N ILE A 876 -33.83 37.04 -19.87
CA ILE A 876 -33.97 36.69 -21.30
C ILE A 876 -35.28 35.94 -21.55
N ASN A 877 -35.71 35.13 -20.59
CA ASN A 877 -36.97 34.38 -20.63
C ASN A 877 -38.26 35.23 -20.67
N LEU A 878 -38.14 36.53 -20.45
CA LEU A 878 -39.29 37.45 -20.55
C LEU A 878 -39.63 37.81 -22.00
N PHE A 879 -38.67 37.70 -22.92
CA PHE A 879 -38.86 38.09 -24.33
C PHE A 879 -39.65 37.07 -25.13
N ASN A 880 -40.57 37.57 -25.96
CA ASN A 880 -41.39 36.73 -26.85
C ASN A 880 -40.56 36.06 -27.95
N SER A 881 -39.45 36.69 -28.37
CA SER A 881 -38.53 36.14 -29.34
C SER A 881 -37.06 36.40 -28.94
N VAL A 882 -36.25 35.33 -28.96
CA VAL A 882 -34.80 35.40 -28.75
C VAL A 882 -34.14 34.96 -30.04
N SER A 883 -33.36 35.85 -30.66
CA SER A 883 -32.63 35.54 -31.89
C SER A 883 -31.12 35.51 -31.66
N PHE A 884 -30.47 34.54 -32.28
CA PHE A 884 -29.02 34.31 -32.19
C PHE A 884 -28.30 34.58 -33.52
N ASN A 885 -28.93 35.36 -34.41
CA ASN A 885 -28.37 35.75 -35.71
C ASN A 885 -28.39 37.29 -35.86
N GLY A 886 -28.19 38.02 -34.76
CA GLY A 886 -28.14 39.48 -34.78
C GLY A 886 -26.89 40.02 -35.47
N SER A 887 -26.93 41.30 -35.87
CA SER A 887 -25.78 42.03 -36.41
C SER A 887 -24.81 42.46 -35.32
N THR A 888 -23.51 42.44 -35.61
CA THR A 888 -22.45 42.94 -34.72
C THR A 888 -22.17 44.43 -34.97
N ASP A 889 -23.17 45.28 -34.72
CA ASP A 889 -23.04 46.75 -34.86
C ASP A 889 -22.47 47.40 -33.59
N GLU A 890 -21.63 48.43 -33.72
CA GLU A 890 -20.97 49.10 -32.58
C GLU A 890 -21.97 49.69 -31.58
N ASN A 891 -23.13 50.16 -32.04
CA ASN A 891 -24.17 50.72 -31.18
C ASN A 891 -24.80 49.68 -30.22
N SER A 892 -24.58 48.39 -30.48
CA SER A 892 -25.10 47.26 -29.69
C SER A 892 -24.02 46.53 -28.88
N LEU A 893 -22.79 47.06 -28.86
CA LEU A 893 -21.63 46.43 -28.21
C LEU A 893 -21.61 46.69 -26.71
N PHE A 894 -21.48 45.62 -25.93
CA PHE A 894 -21.22 45.65 -24.50
C PHE A 894 -19.86 45.00 -24.21
N LYS A 895 -19.08 45.62 -23.31
CA LYS A 895 -17.74 45.16 -22.94
C LYS A 895 -17.64 44.89 -21.44
N ILE A 896 -17.00 43.78 -21.08
CA ILE A 896 -16.61 43.46 -19.70
C ILE A 896 -15.10 43.38 -19.65
N ASN A 897 -14.48 44.32 -18.95
CA ASN A 897 -13.02 44.43 -18.92
C ASN A 897 -12.49 43.96 -17.57
N ARG A 898 -11.64 42.91 -17.58
CA ARG A 898 -10.83 42.53 -16.43
C ARG A 898 -9.49 43.24 -16.53
N GLN A 899 -9.34 44.27 -15.70
CA GLN A 899 -8.10 45.04 -15.57
C GLN A 899 -7.02 44.20 -14.89
N LYS A 900 -5.76 44.46 -15.25
CA LYS A 900 -4.58 43.79 -14.71
C LYS A 900 -4.62 42.26 -14.86
N TYR A 901 -5.13 41.77 -15.99
CA TYR A 901 -5.15 40.35 -16.30
C TYR A 901 -3.76 39.90 -16.74
N SER A 902 -3.24 38.82 -16.16
CA SER A 902 -1.89 38.34 -16.45
C SER A 902 -1.82 37.68 -17.83
N LYS A 903 -0.88 38.14 -18.67
CA LYS A 903 -0.63 37.59 -20.02
C LYS A 903 -0.25 36.11 -19.95
N GLU A 904 0.48 35.70 -18.92
CA GLU A 904 0.97 34.32 -18.75
C GLU A 904 -0.17 33.28 -18.81
N ARG A 905 -1.39 33.66 -18.40
CA ARG A 905 -2.57 32.77 -18.36
C ARG A 905 -3.15 32.46 -19.72
N ILE A 906 -2.81 33.27 -20.71
CA ILE A 906 -3.30 33.21 -22.09
C ILE A 906 -2.15 33.20 -23.10
N ALA A 907 -0.91 32.99 -22.65
CA ALA A 907 0.25 32.90 -23.49
C ALA A 907 0.42 31.47 -24.02
N LYS A 908 0.76 31.35 -25.30
CA LYS A 908 0.95 30.07 -25.98
C LYS A 908 2.22 29.39 -25.48
N ASN A 909 2.15 28.07 -25.26
CA ASN A 909 3.26 27.24 -24.74
C ASN A 909 3.78 27.62 -23.33
N ILE A 910 3.02 28.40 -22.56
CA ILE A 910 3.34 28.70 -21.16
C ILE A 910 2.41 27.89 -20.25
N ASP A 911 2.99 26.95 -19.50
CA ASP A 911 2.26 26.11 -18.55
C ASP A 911 2.14 26.83 -17.19
N THR A 912 0.99 27.46 -16.94
CA THR A 912 0.70 28.27 -15.74
C THR A 912 -0.36 27.62 -14.85
N ASN A 913 -0.28 27.90 -13.55
CA ASN A 913 -1.24 27.41 -12.57
C ASN A 913 -2.52 28.26 -12.58
N ARG A 914 -3.44 27.92 -13.50
CA ARG A 914 -4.76 28.58 -13.59
C ARG A 914 -5.72 28.09 -12.52
N ALA A 915 -6.57 28.98 -12.03
CA ALA A 915 -7.64 28.59 -11.14
C ALA A 915 -8.59 27.60 -11.85
N ILE A 916 -8.93 26.50 -11.18
CA ILE A 916 -9.77 25.42 -11.75
C ILE A 916 -11.12 25.96 -12.26
N ASN A 917 -11.63 27.04 -11.65
CA ASN A 917 -12.92 27.65 -11.94
C ASN A 917 -12.81 28.99 -12.71
N GLU A 918 -11.68 29.28 -13.37
CA GLU A 918 -11.49 30.54 -14.11
C GLU A 918 -12.54 30.72 -15.20
N GLU A 919 -12.81 29.69 -16.00
CA GLU A 919 -13.80 29.74 -17.07
C GLU A 919 -15.24 29.94 -16.53
N ASP A 920 -15.58 29.28 -15.42
CA ASP A 920 -16.87 29.46 -14.75
C ASP A 920 -17.02 30.89 -14.22
N CYS A 921 -15.95 31.47 -13.67
CA CYS A 921 -15.95 32.86 -13.19
C CYS A 921 -16.20 33.86 -14.33
N LEU A 922 -15.58 33.63 -15.49
CA LEU A 922 -15.82 34.43 -16.70
C LEU A 922 -17.26 34.29 -17.21
N LYS A 923 -17.78 33.06 -17.27
CA LYS A 923 -19.18 32.77 -17.65
C LYS A 923 -20.18 33.47 -16.74
N GLU A 924 -20.01 33.38 -15.42
CA GLU A 924 -20.90 34.04 -14.45
C GLU A 924 -20.80 35.58 -14.53
N SER A 925 -19.62 36.12 -14.82
CA SER A 925 -19.45 37.56 -15.07
C SER A 925 -20.20 38.03 -16.31
N THR A 926 -20.14 37.27 -17.41
CA THR A 926 -20.93 37.54 -18.62
C THR A 926 -22.42 37.46 -18.34
N LYS A 927 -22.88 36.40 -17.66
CA LYS A 927 -24.28 36.22 -17.27
C LYS A 927 -24.82 37.40 -16.46
N ALA A 928 -24.07 37.83 -15.45
CA ALA A 928 -24.44 38.95 -14.60
C ALA A 928 -24.51 40.26 -15.40
N ASN A 929 -23.56 40.51 -16.31
CA ASN A 929 -23.50 41.72 -17.09
C ASN A 929 -24.65 41.82 -18.13
N VAL A 930 -24.94 40.74 -18.85
CA VAL A 930 -26.08 40.64 -19.79
C VAL A 930 -27.38 40.97 -19.05
N LYS A 931 -27.61 40.33 -17.90
CA LYS A 931 -28.77 40.58 -17.05
C LYS A 931 -28.87 42.05 -16.62
N VAL A 932 -27.77 42.64 -16.17
CA VAL A 932 -27.74 44.04 -15.72
C VAL A 932 -28.12 44.99 -16.86
N ASN A 933 -27.61 44.77 -18.07
CA ASN A 933 -27.89 45.66 -19.21
C ASN A 933 -29.34 45.53 -19.71
N ILE A 934 -29.92 44.33 -19.70
CA ILE A 934 -31.34 44.14 -19.97
C ILE A 934 -32.20 44.88 -18.95
N LEU A 935 -31.92 44.68 -17.65
CA LEU A 935 -32.70 45.32 -16.59
C LEU A 935 -32.56 46.85 -16.58
N ARG A 936 -31.38 47.41 -16.89
CA ARG A 936 -31.20 48.86 -17.06
C ARG A 936 -32.09 49.42 -18.18
N ARG A 937 -32.22 48.70 -19.29
CA ARG A 937 -33.10 49.12 -20.40
C ARG A 937 -34.57 49.16 -19.98
N VAL A 938 -34.99 48.21 -19.15
CA VAL A 938 -36.34 48.19 -18.55
C VAL A 938 -36.52 49.34 -17.57
N LEU A 939 -35.52 49.60 -16.71
CA LEU A 939 -35.57 50.67 -15.71
C LEU A 939 -35.63 52.08 -16.33
N TRP A 940 -35.04 52.27 -17.51
CA TRP A 940 -35.09 53.52 -18.27
C TRP A 940 -36.24 53.59 -19.27
N TYR A 941 -37.14 52.62 -19.28
CA TYR A 941 -38.34 52.71 -20.10
C TYR A 941 -39.24 53.84 -19.58
N LYS A 942 -39.90 54.56 -20.49
CA LYS A 942 -40.71 55.73 -20.15
C LYS A 942 -41.87 55.33 -19.23
N THR A 943 -41.94 55.94 -18.05
CA THR A 943 -43.03 55.70 -17.10
C THR A 943 -44.33 56.34 -17.58
N THR A 944 -45.43 55.59 -17.48
CA THR A 944 -46.77 56.06 -17.84
C THR A 944 -47.49 56.71 -16.66
N ASP A 945 -47.17 56.28 -15.44
CA ASP A 945 -47.71 56.82 -14.19
C ASP A 945 -46.69 56.61 -13.06
N GLU A 946 -46.75 57.44 -12.01
CA GLU A 946 -45.85 57.39 -10.86
C GLU A 946 -46.62 57.63 -9.55
N LYS A 947 -46.48 56.70 -8.59
CA LYS A 947 -47.19 56.74 -7.30
C LYS A 947 -46.25 56.51 -6.12
N VAL A 948 -46.47 57.25 -5.03
CA VAL A 948 -45.67 57.15 -3.80
C VAL A 948 -46.55 56.75 -2.62
N TYR A 949 -46.12 55.75 -1.86
CA TYR A 949 -46.86 55.14 -0.75
C TYR A 949 -46.13 55.30 0.59
N ALA A 950 -46.91 55.41 1.66
CA ALA A 950 -46.39 55.52 3.03
C ALA A 950 -45.90 54.19 3.61
N SER A 951 -46.30 53.04 3.04
CA SER A 951 -45.92 51.71 3.50
C SER A 951 -45.96 50.69 2.35
N ALA A 952 -45.21 49.58 2.50
CA ALA A 952 -45.25 48.46 1.55
C ALA A 952 -46.65 47.82 1.48
N GLU A 953 -47.39 47.81 2.60
CA GLU A 953 -48.76 47.29 2.66
C GLU A 953 -49.73 48.10 1.77
N ASN A 954 -49.67 49.42 1.84
CA ASN A 954 -50.49 50.30 0.99
C ASN A 954 -50.11 50.15 -0.49
N ASN A 955 -48.82 49.95 -0.78
CA ASN A 955 -48.34 49.73 -2.14
C ASN A 955 -48.87 48.41 -2.71
N ILE A 956 -48.85 47.31 -1.96
CA ILE A 956 -49.37 46.01 -2.41
C ILE A 956 -50.87 46.06 -2.72
N LEU A 957 -51.66 46.72 -1.87
CA LEU A 957 -53.11 46.83 -2.07
C LEU A 957 -53.45 47.55 -3.38
N ASP A 958 -52.75 48.65 -3.69
CA ASP A 958 -52.98 49.39 -4.93
C ASP A 958 -52.37 48.69 -6.16
N LEU A 959 -51.26 47.94 -6.00
CA LEU A 959 -50.66 47.17 -7.10
C LEU A 959 -51.64 46.14 -7.69
N ALA A 960 -52.45 45.48 -6.87
CA ALA A 960 -53.47 44.54 -7.33
C ALA A 960 -54.63 45.24 -8.08
N GLU A 961 -54.94 46.49 -7.74
CA GLU A 961 -55.94 47.29 -8.44
C GLU A 961 -55.39 47.83 -9.78
N LEU A 962 -54.17 48.37 -9.76
CA LEU A 962 -53.45 48.87 -10.94
C LEU A 962 -53.22 47.78 -12.00
N ALA A 963 -53.04 46.53 -11.58
CA ALA A 963 -52.79 45.43 -12.50
C ALA A 963 -54.04 44.93 -13.24
N LYS A 964 -55.27 45.27 -12.80
CA LYS A 964 -56.51 44.81 -13.46
C LYS A 964 -56.63 45.25 -14.92
N ASP A 965 -56.06 46.40 -15.24
CA ASP A 965 -56.07 46.98 -16.59
C ASP A 965 -54.82 46.60 -17.41
N ILE A 966 -53.96 45.73 -16.88
CA ILE A 966 -52.70 45.31 -17.51
C ILE A 966 -52.75 43.80 -17.81
N ASN A 967 -52.68 43.43 -19.09
CA ASN A 967 -52.54 42.03 -19.48
C ASN A 967 -51.17 41.47 -19.09
N ASN A 968 -51.11 40.25 -18.55
CA ASN A 968 -49.89 39.56 -18.12
C ASN A 968 -48.94 40.44 -17.26
N PRO A 969 -49.39 40.94 -16.11
CA PRO A 969 -48.64 41.92 -15.34
C PRO A 969 -47.36 41.32 -14.72
N VAL A 970 -46.28 42.08 -14.80
CA VAL A 970 -44.96 41.75 -14.24
C VAL A 970 -44.48 42.92 -13.38
N LEU A 971 -44.08 42.63 -12.15
CA LEU A 971 -43.55 43.60 -11.21
C LEU A 971 -42.05 43.38 -11.00
N PHE A 972 -41.25 44.40 -11.30
CA PHE A 972 -39.84 44.46 -10.91
C PHE A 972 -39.72 45.22 -9.60
N SER A 973 -39.50 44.50 -8.51
CA SER A 973 -39.38 45.06 -7.17
C SER A 973 -37.92 45.41 -6.86
N GLY A 974 -37.64 46.71 -6.71
CA GLY A 974 -36.34 47.24 -6.28
C GLY A 974 -36.36 47.79 -4.86
N ASN A 975 -37.53 47.99 -4.27
CA ASN A 975 -37.69 48.50 -2.92
C ASN A 975 -37.44 47.39 -1.87
N MET A 976 -36.49 47.61 -0.96
CA MET A 976 -36.13 46.60 0.05
C MET A 976 -37.25 46.29 1.04
N ASP A 977 -38.06 47.28 1.41
CA ASP A 977 -39.16 47.07 2.36
C ASP A 977 -40.28 46.21 1.73
N LEU A 978 -40.57 46.42 0.44
CA LEU A 978 -41.49 45.57 -0.31
C LEU A 978 -40.93 44.15 -0.50
N ASP A 979 -39.67 44.02 -0.91
CA ASP A 979 -39.01 42.72 -1.08
C ASP A 979 -39.02 41.90 0.22
N ARG A 980 -38.75 42.55 1.36
CA ARG A 980 -38.81 41.91 2.68
C ARG A 980 -40.23 41.45 3.00
N PHE A 981 -41.22 42.33 2.79
CA PHE A 981 -42.63 42.01 3.05
C PHE A 981 -43.10 40.81 2.23
N LEU A 982 -42.83 40.79 0.93
CA LEU A 982 -43.21 39.69 0.03
C LEU A 982 -42.50 38.38 0.37
N ARG A 983 -41.23 38.43 0.82
CA ARG A 983 -40.50 37.22 1.27
C ARG A 983 -40.98 36.71 2.63
N GLU A 984 -41.40 37.59 3.54
CA GLU A 984 -41.99 37.20 4.83
C GLU A 984 -43.30 36.44 4.66
N ALA A 985 -44.10 36.76 3.65
CA ALA A 985 -45.33 36.04 3.33
C ALA A 985 -45.10 34.53 3.07
N ARG A 986 -43.89 34.12 2.68
CA ARG A 986 -43.53 32.69 2.53
C ARG A 986 -43.60 31.91 3.84
N TYR A 987 -43.42 32.59 4.97
CA TYR A 987 -43.41 31.99 6.30
C TYR A 987 -44.62 32.40 7.16
N ARG A 988 -45.48 33.31 6.66
CA ARG A 988 -46.67 33.82 7.36
C ARG A 988 -47.90 33.68 6.49
N GLN A 989 -48.62 32.58 6.68
CA GLN A 989 -49.79 32.24 5.86
C GLN A 989 -50.90 33.31 5.94
N GLU A 990 -51.08 33.95 7.10
CA GLU A 990 -52.04 35.06 7.26
C GLU A 990 -51.75 36.24 6.32
N LEU A 991 -50.48 36.54 6.03
CA LEU A 991 -50.10 37.60 5.07
C LEU A 991 -50.28 37.13 3.63
N ALA A 992 -49.96 35.87 3.34
CA ALA A 992 -50.14 35.30 2.01
C ALA A 992 -51.62 35.28 1.61
N ASP A 993 -52.50 34.85 2.51
CA ASP A 993 -53.95 34.80 2.29
C ASP A 993 -54.56 36.21 2.20
N LYS A 994 -54.08 37.17 3.01
CA LYS A 994 -54.60 38.55 3.04
C LYS A 994 -54.36 39.31 1.73
N PHE A 995 -53.23 39.09 1.07
CA PHE A 995 -52.82 39.82 -0.14
C PHE A 995 -52.79 38.95 -1.40
N ASP A 996 -53.32 37.73 -1.37
CA ASP A 996 -53.33 36.78 -2.49
C ASP A 996 -51.93 36.49 -3.06
N ILE A 997 -50.99 36.15 -2.17
CA ILE A 997 -49.59 35.87 -2.53
C ILE A 997 -49.37 34.35 -2.67
N SER A 998 -48.86 33.91 -3.82
CA SER A 998 -48.52 32.50 -4.07
C SER A 998 -47.06 32.30 -4.49
N PHE A 999 -46.52 31.10 -4.22
CA PHE A 999 -45.12 30.74 -4.48
C PHE A 999 -45.05 29.55 -5.43
N ASN A 1000 -44.72 29.80 -6.70
CA ASN A 1000 -44.62 28.78 -7.74
C ASN A 1000 -43.15 28.45 -8.04
N ASP A 1001 -42.87 27.15 -8.19
CA ASP A 1001 -41.56 26.69 -8.65
C ASP A 1001 -41.41 26.88 -10.18
N GLY A 1002 -40.17 27.00 -10.67
CA GLY A 1002 -39.87 27.11 -12.11
C GLY A 1002 -39.55 28.51 -12.64
N TYR A 1003 -39.60 29.57 -11.82
CA TYR A 1003 -39.38 30.97 -12.25
C TYR A 1003 -37.95 31.53 -11.99
N GLY A 1004 -37.02 30.69 -11.55
CA GLY A 1004 -35.60 31.04 -11.36
C GLY A 1004 -35.28 31.81 -10.06
N ARG A 1005 -33.99 32.14 -9.84
CA ARG A 1005 -33.49 32.70 -8.56
C ARG A 1005 -33.98 34.12 -8.23
N ASN A 1006 -34.41 34.88 -9.24
CA ASN A 1006 -34.87 36.27 -9.06
C ASN A 1006 -36.36 36.40 -8.78
N TYR A 1007 -37.11 35.32 -8.91
CA TYR A 1007 -38.52 35.28 -8.57
C TYR A 1007 -38.73 35.43 -7.05
N ILE A 1008 -39.72 36.23 -6.66
CA ILE A 1008 -40.15 36.37 -5.25
C ILE A 1008 -41.44 35.58 -5.04
N CYS A 1009 -42.51 35.96 -5.73
CA CYS A 1009 -43.86 35.40 -5.60
C CYS A 1009 -44.73 35.79 -6.81
N HIS A 1010 -45.96 35.27 -6.86
CA HIS A 1010 -47.07 35.89 -7.58
C HIS A 1010 -47.91 36.68 -6.58
N LEU A 1011 -48.37 37.86 -6.97
CA LEU A 1011 -49.33 38.69 -6.23
C LEU A 1011 -50.60 38.76 -7.08
N GLY A 1012 -51.59 37.92 -6.78
CA GLY A 1012 -52.68 37.59 -7.70
C GLY A 1012 -52.12 37.09 -9.04
N ASP A 1013 -52.45 37.78 -10.13
CA ASP A 1013 -51.94 37.48 -11.48
C ASP A 1013 -50.58 38.14 -11.81
N ILE A 1014 -50.00 38.93 -10.88
CA ILE A 1014 -48.75 39.67 -11.08
C ILE A 1014 -47.54 38.79 -10.76
N ILE A 1015 -46.63 38.60 -11.71
CA ILE A 1015 -45.37 37.89 -11.47
C ILE A 1015 -44.34 38.86 -10.91
N VAL A 1016 -43.80 38.58 -9.72
CA VAL A 1016 -42.87 39.49 -9.04
C VAL A 1016 -41.42 39.00 -9.12
N PHE A 1017 -40.55 39.83 -9.68
CA PHE A 1017 -39.10 39.61 -9.73
C PHE A 1017 -38.35 40.66 -8.90
N SER A 1018 -37.38 40.19 -8.12
CA SER A 1018 -36.43 41.03 -7.38
C SER A 1018 -35.37 41.57 -8.33
N ILE A 1019 -35.24 42.89 -8.35
CA ILE A 1019 -34.14 43.62 -8.99
C ILE A 1019 -33.31 44.31 -7.90
N ARG A 1020 -31.98 44.20 -7.97
CA ARG A 1020 -31.09 44.79 -6.96
C ARG A 1020 -30.12 45.73 -7.64
N PHE A 1021 -30.40 47.02 -7.52
CA PHE A 1021 -29.53 48.12 -7.94
C PHE A 1021 -29.42 49.11 -6.79
N SER A 1022 -28.23 49.63 -6.52
CA SER A 1022 -27.98 50.53 -5.39
C SER A 1022 -28.73 51.86 -5.48
N ASP A 1023 -29.09 52.26 -6.69
CA ASP A 1023 -29.76 53.50 -7.08
C ASP A 1023 -31.25 53.32 -7.38
N VAL A 1024 -31.80 52.11 -7.18
CA VAL A 1024 -33.22 51.81 -7.40
C VAL A 1024 -33.87 51.46 -6.07
N ASN A 1025 -34.71 52.36 -5.54
CA ASN A 1025 -35.56 52.11 -4.37
C ASN A 1025 -37.07 52.12 -4.72
N PHE A 1026 -37.38 51.95 -6.01
CA PHE A 1026 -38.72 51.93 -6.56
C PHE A 1026 -39.03 50.59 -7.21
N ASN A 1027 -40.30 50.35 -7.49
CA ASN A 1027 -40.78 49.19 -8.22
C ASN A 1027 -41.39 49.62 -9.55
N LEU A 1028 -41.32 48.76 -10.56
CA LEU A 1028 -41.93 48.98 -11.86
C LEU A 1028 -42.95 47.89 -12.15
N LEU A 1029 -44.22 48.28 -12.24
CA LEU A 1029 -45.31 47.42 -12.71
C LEU A 1029 -45.49 47.63 -14.21
N THR A 1030 -45.37 46.56 -14.98
CA THR A 1030 -45.56 46.58 -16.43
C THR A 1030 -46.22 45.30 -16.92
N THR A 1031 -46.27 45.08 -18.23
CA THR A 1031 -46.77 43.84 -18.86
C THR A 1031 -45.61 43.01 -19.40
N LYS A 1032 -45.74 41.68 -19.39
CA LYS A 1032 -44.83 40.78 -20.11
C LYS A 1032 -44.78 41.10 -21.61
N ASP A 1033 -45.85 41.63 -22.18
CA ASP A 1033 -45.95 42.00 -23.59
C ASP A 1033 -45.01 43.16 -23.97
N LEU A 1034 -44.41 43.85 -22.99
CA LEU A 1034 -43.34 44.83 -23.17
C LEU A 1034 -42.12 44.24 -23.86
N PHE A 1035 -41.81 42.97 -23.60
CA PHE A 1035 -40.58 42.31 -24.03
C PHE A 1035 -40.75 41.69 -25.43
N GLU A 1036 -40.61 42.49 -26.48
CA GLU A 1036 -40.83 42.06 -27.88
C GLU A 1036 -39.76 41.07 -28.36
N SER A 1037 -38.50 41.50 -28.40
CA SER A 1037 -37.40 40.69 -28.90
C SER A 1037 -36.05 41.08 -28.31
N VAL A 1038 -35.19 40.09 -28.09
CA VAL A 1038 -33.76 40.30 -27.85
C VAL A 1038 -32.95 39.57 -28.92
N ALA A 1039 -32.00 40.26 -29.53
CA ALA A 1039 -31.12 39.73 -30.57
C ALA A 1039 -29.67 39.78 -30.11
N PHE A 1040 -29.00 38.62 -30.12
CA PHE A 1040 -27.58 38.50 -29.85
C PHE A 1040 -26.80 38.38 -31.16
N GLY A 1041 -25.72 39.16 -31.27
CA GLY A 1041 -24.84 39.13 -32.44
C GLY A 1041 -24.06 37.81 -32.53
N LYS A 1042 -24.04 37.19 -33.71
CA LYS A 1042 -23.30 35.95 -33.94
C LYS A 1042 -21.86 36.26 -34.38
N VAL A 1043 -20.87 35.84 -33.59
CA VAL A 1043 -19.45 35.95 -33.94
C VAL A 1043 -19.07 34.80 -34.88
N THR A 1044 -19.26 33.57 -34.40
CA THR A 1044 -19.11 32.32 -35.17
C THR A 1044 -20.13 31.28 -34.68
N ASP A 1045 -20.03 30.02 -35.12
CA ASP A 1045 -21.00 29.00 -34.71
C ASP A 1045 -20.94 28.71 -33.21
N ARG A 1046 -22.07 28.90 -32.51
CA ARG A 1046 -22.22 28.80 -31.04
C ARG A 1046 -21.37 29.80 -30.22
N GLN A 1047 -20.73 30.78 -30.86
CA GLN A 1047 -19.96 31.85 -30.21
C GLN A 1047 -20.67 33.21 -30.35
N PHE A 1048 -21.08 33.77 -29.21
CA PHE A 1048 -21.76 35.07 -29.08
C PHE A 1048 -20.96 36.08 -28.26
N VAL A 1049 -19.89 35.61 -27.61
CA VAL A 1049 -18.94 36.42 -26.86
C VAL A 1049 -17.57 36.30 -27.54
N GLU A 1050 -17.05 37.44 -27.98
CA GLU A 1050 -15.68 37.58 -28.46
C GLU A 1050 -14.79 37.98 -27.28
N VAL A 1051 -13.74 37.20 -27.02
CA VAL A 1051 -12.77 37.52 -25.96
C VAL A 1051 -11.51 38.04 -26.60
N LYS A 1052 -11.08 39.23 -26.20
CA LYS A 1052 -9.87 39.89 -26.67
C LYS A 1052 -8.95 40.21 -25.50
N TYR A 1053 -7.65 40.20 -25.76
CA TYR A 1053 -6.66 40.67 -24.81
C TYR A 1053 -5.87 41.82 -25.39
N GLU A 1054 -5.79 42.92 -24.65
CA GLU A 1054 -4.99 44.09 -24.99
C GLU A 1054 -3.92 44.27 -23.92
N ALA A 1055 -2.64 44.17 -24.30
CA ALA A 1055 -1.53 44.38 -23.37
C ALA A 1055 -1.47 45.83 -22.88
N SER A 1056 -1.03 46.04 -21.65
CA SER A 1056 -0.86 47.37 -21.06
C SER A 1056 0.36 48.07 -21.68
N GLU A 1057 0.23 49.36 -21.99
CA GLU A 1057 1.33 50.19 -22.52
C GLU A 1057 2.53 50.29 -21.55
N ASN A 1058 2.30 50.09 -20.25
CA ASN A 1058 3.33 50.21 -19.21
C ASN A 1058 3.95 48.88 -18.78
N ASP A 1059 3.33 47.74 -19.09
CA ASP A 1059 3.77 46.40 -18.67
C ASP A 1059 3.20 45.35 -19.62
N GLU A 1060 4.03 44.80 -20.51
CA GLU A 1060 3.60 43.85 -21.53
C GLU A 1060 3.10 42.50 -20.95
N ASN A 1061 3.43 42.20 -19.69
CA ASN A 1061 3.01 40.97 -19.02
C ASN A 1061 1.61 41.05 -18.42
N VAL A 1062 1.00 42.23 -18.43
CA VAL A 1062 -0.31 42.49 -17.83
C VAL A 1062 -1.16 43.30 -18.80
N GLY A 1063 -2.46 43.05 -18.83
CA GLY A 1063 -3.32 43.70 -19.80
C GLY A 1063 -4.79 43.70 -19.39
N VAL A 1064 -5.64 43.96 -20.38
CA VAL A 1064 -7.09 43.99 -20.24
C VAL A 1064 -7.67 42.82 -21.01
N LEU A 1065 -8.26 41.86 -20.30
CA LEU A 1065 -9.09 40.84 -20.91
C LEU A 1065 -10.50 41.40 -21.09
N SER A 1066 -10.91 41.60 -22.34
CA SER A 1066 -12.18 42.19 -22.75
C SER A 1066 -13.12 41.11 -23.27
N LEU A 1067 -14.28 40.94 -22.62
CA LEU A 1067 -15.35 40.09 -23.11
C LEU A 1067 -16.39 40.97 -23.80
N ASN A 1068 -16.49 40.83 -25.12
CA ASN A 1068 -17.32 41.64 -25.99
C ASN A 1068 -18.53 40.82 -26.44
N TYR A 1069 -19.73 41.38 -26.31
CA TYR A 1069 -20.93 40.77 -26.86
C TYR A 1069 -21.86 41.84 -27.41
N TRP A 1070 -22.66 41.48 -28.40
CA TRP A 1070 -23.60 42.39 -29.07
C TRP A 1070 -25.01 42.01 -28.71
N MET A 1071 -25.78 42.95 -28.18
CA MET A 1071 -27.14 42.72 -27.73
C MET A 1071 -28.04 43.89 -28.11
N ASN A 1072 -29.07 43.61 -28.91
CA ASN A 1072 -30.11 44.57 -29.22
C ASN A 1072 -31.40 44.21 -28.49
N ILE A 1073 -31.92 45.14 -27.69
CA ILE A 1073 -33.13 44.96 -26.88
C ILE A 1073 -34.23 45.81 -27.46
N LYS A 1074 -35.32 45.17 -27.89
CA LYS A 1074 -36.52 45.84 -28.38
C LYS A 1074 -37.64 45.71 -27.35
N LEU A 1075 -38.08 46.84 -26.81
CA LEU A 1075 -39.25 46.95 -25.95
C LEU A 1075 -40.36 47.67 -26.73
N VAL A 1076 -41.59 47.20 -26.63
CA VAL A 1076 -42.73 47.81 -27.35
C VAL A 1076 -43.00 49.20 -26.79
N GLU A 1077 -43.15 50.21 -27.63
CA GLU A 1077 -43.47 51.58 -27.21
C GLU A 1077 -44.96 51.73 -26.87
N GLY A 1078 -45.28 52.54 -25.84
CA GLY A 1078 -46.65 52.90 -25.48
C GLY A 1078 -47.40 51.91 -24.58
N LEU A 1079 -46.70 50.89 -24.05
CA LEU A 1079 -47.27 49.95 -23.07
C LEU A 1079 -47.16 50.50 -21.64
N PRO A 1080 -48.05 50.07 -20.72
CA PRO A 1080 -48.07 50.56 -19.35
C PRO A 1080 -46.78 50.21 -18.60
N CYS A 1081 -46.18 51.22 -17.97
CA CYS A 1081 -45.02 51.09 -17.09
C CYS A 1081 -45.20 52.06 -15.91
N ILE A 1082 -45.75 51.55 -14.82
CA ILE A 1082 -46.12 52.32 -13.64
C ILE A 1082 -45.02 52.22 -12.60
N LYS A 1083 -44.48 53.36 -12.18
CA LYS A 1083 -43.47 53.43 -11.14
C LYS A 1083 -44.11 53.60 -9.78
N THR A 1084 -43.75 52.76 -8.82
CA THR A 1084 -44.24 52.86 -7.45
C THR A 1084 -43.10 52.96 -6.44
N GLU A 1085 -43.19 53.89 -5.51
CA GLU A 1085 -42.18 54.11 -4.47
C GLU A 1085 -42.77 53.96 -3.06
N VAL A 1086 -42.05 53.33 -2.14
CA VAL A 1086 -42.41 53.28 -0.73
C VAL A 1086 -41.46 54.20 0.04
N LYS A 1087 -42.00 55.16 0.81
CA LYS A 1087 -41.18 56.08 1.62
C LYS A 1087 -40.39 55.30 2.68
N ASN A 1088 -39.07 55.46 2.68
CA ASN A 1088 -38.22 54.90 3.73
C ASN A 1088 -38.49 55.61 5.07
N LYS A 1089 -38.73 54.84 6.14
CA LYS A 1089 -38.88 55.36 7.52
C LYS A 1089 -37.58 55.92 8.14
N SER A 1090 -36.51 56.12 7.37
CA SER A 1090 -35.18 56.54 7.85
C SER A 1090 -34.77 57.95 7.40
N GLU A 1091 -35.70 58.75 6.88
CA GLU A 1091 -35.52 60.20 6.67
C GLU A 1091 -36.62 61.00 7.41
N GLU A 1092 -36.76 60.71 8.71
CA GLU A 1092 -37.26 61.67 9.72
C GLU A 1092 -36.16 61.94 10.75
#